data_AF-A0AAI9XB64-F1
#
_entry.id   AF-A0AAI9XB64-F1
#
_cell.length_a   1.000
_cell.length_b   1.000
_cell.length_c   1.000
_cell.angle_alpha   90.00
_cell.angle_beta   90.00
_cell.angle_gamma   90.00
#
_symmetry.space_group_name_H-M   'P 1'
#
loop_
_entity.id
_entity.type
_entity.pdbx_description
1 polymer ?
#
loop_
_entity_poly.entity_id
_entity_poly.type
_entity_poly.pdbx_seq_one_letter_code
_entity_poly.pdbx_strand_id
1 'polypeptide(L)'
;MDEMTLQSLELLLLGQGQECFWQKAVKDGLKDVSIAKLAAKVSDFYGDAGELAVKSNAISTDWIHHMTAKNHHFAAAAQFRQALDCLEKRKYGEEVARLRDCLVCVDEGLKEQRWINRTVLGDLTGLKSRVAEDLKRAEKDNDMIYINPVPPKSELKSIERASMVLAKAPSQVTDAISMLGDNGPLGQPLFSKLVPYAVHIAASIYTDRRDRLVNDTLIGELESMTDKLRDLLSSLNLPGSLQALEKPLGLPPMLVSHAEEIRQQDGLNRLHRSIEDTARVKGNDLGVYSEGVELLSAEKAEDLAARHKYGTDRWTRGTSESAAPKLYKSLTEIDGYFTSAQGSDDLVQRKLRDSRSVFLVLTGTNRDLESFVPSSRRVVIQPQVECEANRLRGCLSEVTRMENRRRRRIQALKDKARADDIHPALLTQTARLEREFPMQPIQASQFEDLFEDQLKLYDSDREMLAQERREQDHLSDQVREANRAFTGSHKGDASTKEREAALQDLENGYLKYKEIISNLDVGRKFYNDLAKIVARFRDDAKAFVHQRRMEASQLEVDISNATAMASLHISQPHLRQQPQESGRIHHPPSAYSAAQPAQAPTQPPPPVHNVRPAETSPPLTAPQPVRAPVAPPPVSTPSMPGGMPGMWAPEMGIRFGSAAAPPNGPPSTGAGPAPSQPTRAPQSGTWDPSKGLRFS
;
A
#
# COMPACT_ATOMS: atom_id res chain seq x y z
N MET A 1 12.20 -25.72 -0.02
CA MET A 1 12.72 -27.09 0.08
C MET A 1 12.15 -27.71 1.34
N ASP A 2 11.91 -29.00 1.33
CA ASP A 2 11.60 -29.80 2.51
C ASP A 2 12.87 -30.02 3.38
N GLU A 3 12.65 -30.46 4.61
CA GLU A 3 13.69 -30.67 5.62
C GLU A 3 14.69 -31.79 5.23
N MET A 4 14.19 -32.90 4.67
CA MET A 4 15.03 -34.05 4.29
C MET A 4 16.01 -33.68 3.18
N THR A 5 15.56 -32.92 2.18
CA THR A 5 16.42 -32.33 1.13
C THR A 5 17.52 -31.47 1.73
N LEU A 6 17.19 -30.57 2.68
CA LEU A 6 18.18 -29.67 3.28
C LEU A 6 19.23 -30.42 4.10
N GLN A 7 18.80 -31.34 4.97
CA GLN A 7 19.71 -32.14 5.81
C GLN A 7 20.60 -33.08 4.97
N SER A 8 20.04 -33.69 3.90
CA SER A 8 20.82 -34.50 2.96
C SER A 8 21.91 -33.68 2.26
N LEU A 9 21.58 -32.48 1.78
CA LEU A 9 22.55 -31.58 1.13
C LEU A 9 23.62 -31.07 2.12
N GLU A 10 23.26 -30.78 3.37
CA GLU A 10 24.21 -30.42 4.42
C GLU A 10 25.22 -31.55 4.69
N LEU A 11 24.73 -32.78 4.90
CA LEU A 11 25.57 -33.94 5.16
C LEU A 11 26.42 -34.34 3.94
N LEU A 12 25.92 -34.17 2.72
CA LEU A 12 26.68 -34.36 1.48
C LEU A 12 27.86 -33.37 1.39
N LEU A 13 27.63 -32.08 1.68
CA LEU A 13 28.68 -31.07 1.67
C LEU A 13 29.69 -31.27 2.81
N LEU A 14 29.25 -31.72 3.98
CA LEU A 14 30.14 -32.13 5.08
C LEU A 14 30.97 -33.37 4.69
N GLY A 15 30.37 -34.37 4.04
CA GLY A 15 31.07 -35.54 3.51
C GLY A 15 32.16 -35.17 2.50
N GLN A 16 31.87 -34.27 1.56
CA GLN A 16 32.84 -33.74 0.61
C GLN A 16 33.95 -32.90 1.28
N GLY A 17 33.62 -32.07 2.28
CA GLY A 17 34.61 -31.32 3.05
C GLY A 17 35.53 -32.24 3.86
N GLN A 18 34.98 -33.28 4.49
CA GLN A 18 35.71 -34.31 5.23
C GLN A 18 36.57 -35.16 4.28
N GLU A 19 36.10 -35.45 3.07
CA GLU A 19 36.88 -36.11 2.02
C GLU A 19 38.13 -35.28 1.65
N CYS A 20 38.02 -33.96 1.52
CA CYS A 20 39.18 -33.10 1.28
C CYS A 20 40.22 -33.18 2.42
N PHE A 21 39.78 -33.25 3.69
CA PHE A 21 40.68 -33.50 4.83
C PHE A 21 41.31 -34.89 4.80
N TRP A 22 40.58 -35.93 4.39
CA TRP A 22 41.15 -37.26 4.19
C TRP A 22 42.18 -37.29 3.04
N GLN A 23 41.87 -36.69 1.90
CA GLN A 23 42.80 -36.59 0.76
C GLN A 23 44.08 -35.84 1.15
N LYS A 24 43.96 -34.79 1.98
CA LYS A 24 45.11 -34.10 2.57
C LYS A 24 45.90 -35.03 3.50
N ALA A 25 45.25 -35.71 4.44
CA ALA A 25 45.92 -36.64 5.36
C ALA A 25 46.71 -37.76 4.65
N VAL A 26 46.22 -38.23 3.49
CA VAL A 26 46.92 -39.18 2.61
C VAL A 26 48.14 -38.54 1.92
N LYS A 27 48.03 -37.30 1.43
CA LYS A 27 49.13 -36.57 0.77
C LYS A 27 50.22 -36.14 1.76
N ASP A 28 49.83 -35.74 2.96
CA ASP A 28 50.72 -35.31 4.04
C ASP A 28 51.43 -36.49 4.75
N GLY A 29 51.13 -37.74 4.35
CA GLY A 29 51.79 -38.94 4.90
C GLY A 29 51.45 -39.22 6.38
N LEU A 30 50.24 -38.87 6.83
CA LEU A 30 49.84 -39.13 8.22
C LEU A 30 49.70 -40.64 8.48
N LYS A 31 49.83 -41.03 9.76
CA LYS A 31 49.68 -42.44 10.19
C LYS A 31 48.36 -43.04 9.72
N ASP A 32 48.40 -44.28 9.23
CA ASP A 32 47.24 -44.97 8.67
C ASP A 32 46.04 -45.07 9.62
N VAL A 33 46.26 -45.15 10.94
CA VAL A 33 45.20 -44.99 11.95
C VAL A 33 44.40 -43.70 11.74
N SER A 34 45.08 -42.56 11.65
CA SER A 34 44.43 -41.26 11.50
C SER A 34 43.70 -41.15 10.16
N ILE A 35 44.29 -41.69 9.10
CA ILE A 35 43.66 -41.76 7.78
C ILE A 35 42.40 -42.65 7.83
N ALA A 36 42.45 -43.79 8.51
CA ALA A 36 41.30 -44.68 8.70
C ALA A 36 40.16 -44.01 9.50
N LYS A 37 40.48 -43.28 10.59
CA LYS A 37 39.47 -42.54 11.37
C LYS A 37 38.80 -41.41 10.60
N LEU A 38 39.54 -40.74 9.72
CA LEU A 38 38.99 -39.74 8.80
C LEU A 38 38.08 -40.40 7.75
N ALA A 39 38.55 -41.48 7.11
CA ALA A 39 37.79 -42.23 6.09
C ALA A 39 36.47 -42.78 6.63
N ALA A 40 36.48 -43.36 7.85
CA ALA A 40 35.28 -43.86 8.51
C ALA A 40 34.21 -42.76 8.63
N LYS A 41 34.59 -41.53 9.01
CA LYS A 41 33.62 -40.44 9.10
C LYS A 41 33.19 -39.86 7.75
N VAL A 42 34.00 -39.97 6.69
CA VAL A 42 33.55 -39.70 5.31
C VAL A 42 32.45 -40.69 4.90
N SER A 43 32.66 -41.99 5.18
CA SER A 43 31.68 -43.04 4.90
C SER A 43 30.37 -42.81 5.64
N ASP A 44 30.40 -42.53 6.95
CA ASP A 44 29.20 -42.20 7.72
C ASP A 44 28.45 -41.03 7.06
N PHE A 45 29.12 -39.89 6.77
CA PHE A 45 28.45 -38.71 6.19
C PHE A 45 27.77 -38.98 4.84
N TYR A 46 28.41 -39.73 3.94
CA TYR A 46 27.77 -40.11 2.66
C TYR A 46 26.62 -41.11 2.84
N GLY A 47 26.68 -41.97 3.86
CA GLY A 47 25.58 -42.86 4.24
C GLY A 47 24.38 -42.08 4.78
N ASP A 48 24.60 -41.26 5.81
CA ASP A 48 23.60 -40.40 6.44
C ASP A 48 22.91 -39.51 5.38
N ALA A 49 23.69 -38.91 4.47
CA ALA A 49 23.17 -38.08 3.37
C ALA A 49 22.32 -38.87 2.38
N GLY A 50 22.74 -40.10 2.02
CA GLY A 50 21.99 -40.98 1.12
C GLY A 50 20.66 -41.47 1.71
N GLU A 51 20.64 -41.81 3.01
CA GLU A 51 19.40 -42.21 3.70
C GLU A 51 18.35 -41.09 3.78
N LEU A 52 18.78 -39.83 3.84
CA LEU A 52 17.87 -38.68 3.78
C LEU A 52 17.50 -38.33 2.33
N ALA A 53 18.39 -38.56 1.37
CA ALA A 53 18.09 -38.35 -0.05
C ALA A 53 17.00 -39.29 -0.58
N VAL A 54 16.95 -40.55 -0.14
CA VAL A 54 15.86 -41.49 -0.46
C VAL A 54 14.50 -41.02 0.10
N LYS A 55 14.49 -40.14 1.09
CA LYS A 55 13.28 -39.55 1.71
C LYS A 55 12.93 -38.17 1.10
N SER A 56 13.72 -37.67 0.14
CA SER A 56 13.52 -36.41 -0.56
C SER A 56 12.77 -36.62 -1.89
N ASN A 57 11.87 -35.69 -2.22
CA ASN A 57 11.22 -35.61 -3.54
C ASN A 57 11.97 -34.71 -4.54
N ALA A 58 13.14 -34.16 -4.16
CA ALA A 58 13.88 -33.15 -4.93
C ALA A 58 15.31 -33.58 -5.32
N ILE A 59 15.88 -34.58 -4.65
CA ILE A 59 17.22 -35.11 -4.97
C ILE A 59 17.09 -36.23 -6.03
N SER A 60 17.94 -36.17 -7.06
CA SER A 60 17.92 -37.14 -8.15
C SER A 60 18.46 -38.51 -7.74
N THR A 61 17.96 -39.57 -8.39
CA THR A 61 18.45 -40.96 -8.27
C THR A 61 19.96 -41.06 -8.41
N ASP A 62 20.52 -40.34 -9.38
CA ASP A 62 21.94 -40.35 -9.74
C ASP A 62 22.81 -39.86 -8.56
N TRP A 63 22.31 -38.89 -7.78
CA TRP A 63 22.98 -38.40 -6.58
C TRP A 63 22.90 -39.42 -5.44
N ILE A 64 21.78 -40.14 -5.30
CA ILE A 64 21.64 -41.24 -4.32
C ILE A 64 22.65 -42.34 -4.63
N HIS A 65 22.70 -42.81 -5.89
CA HIS A 65 23.68 -43.82 -6.32
C HIS A 65 25.13 -43.34 -6.15
N HIS A 66 25.43 -42.06 -6.41
CA HIS A 66 26.74 -41.47 -6.14
C HIS A 66 27.11 -41.47 -4.66
N MET A 67 26.17 -41.13 -3.77
CA MET A 67 26.39 -41.13 -2.32
C MET A 67 26.59 -42.56 -1.78
N THR A 68 25.78 -43.53 -2.22
CA THR A 68 25.97 -44.96 -1.89
C THR A 68 27.36 -45.45 -2.32
N ALA A 69 27.77 -45.16 -3.56
CA ALA A 69 29.09 -45.51 -4.05
C ALA A 69 30.24 -44.88 -3.24
N LYS A 70 30.11 -43.59 -2.89
CA LYS A 70 31.08 -42.87 -2.07
C LYS A 70 31.15 -43.42 -0.65
N ASN A 71 30.03 -43.75 -0.02
CA ASN A 71 29.99 -44.40 1.28
C ASN A 71 30.81 -45.71 1.27
N HIS A 72 30.50 -46.62 0.34
CA HIS A 72 31.20 -47.90 0.22
C HIS A 72 32.70 -47.75 -0.11
N HIS A 73 33.06 -46.79 -0.97
CA HIS A 73 34.47 -46.44 -1.24
C HIS A 73 35.20 -46.03 0.05
N PHE A 74 34.62 -45.14 0.85
CA PHE A 74 35.28 -44.67 2.08
C PHE A 74 35.25 -45.69 3.22
N ALA A 75 34.25 -46.58 3.27
CA ALA A 75 34.25 -47.74 4.15
C ALA A 75 35.39 -48.70 3.82
N ALA A 76 35.60 -48.99 2.53
CA ALA A 76 36.74 -49.78 2.05
C ALA A 76 38.08 -49.10 2.37
N ALA A 77 38.21 -47.80 2.08
CA ALA A 77 39.42 -47.03 2.36
C ALA A 77 39.77 -47.00 3.85
N ALA A 78 38.76 -46.95 4.73
CA ALA A 78 38.94 -47.05 6.18
C ALA A 78 39.48 -48.42 6.59
N GLN A 79 38.88 -49.52 6.12
CA GLN A 79 39.35 -50.88 6.44
C GLN A 79 40.74 -51.17 5.86
N PHE A 80 41.04 -50.72 4.64
CA PHE A 80 42.39 -50.85 4.05
C PHE A 80 43.46 -50.17 4.90
N ARG A 81 43.24 -48.90 5.28
CA ARG A 81 44.18 -48.15 6.13
C ARG A 81 44.29 -48.77 7.53
N GLN A 82 43.19 -49.24 8.10
CA GLN A 82 43.24 -49.95 9.38
C GLN A 82 43.93 -51.33 9.28
N ALA A 83 43.95 -51.98 8.12
CA ALA A 83 44.74 -53.20 7.89
C ALA A 83 46.25 -52.90 7.85
N LEU A 84 46.68 -51.79 7.23
CA LEU A 84 48.09 -51.36 7.24
C LEU A 84 48.59 -51.03 8.67
N ASP A 85 47.74 -50.46 9.53
CA ASP A 85 48.05 -50.31 10.96
C ASP A 85 48.10 -51.66 11.71
N CYS A 86 47.27 -52.63 11.35
CA CYS A 86 47.38 -54.00 11.87
C CYS A 86 48.71 -54.64 11.44
N LEU A 87 49.16 -54.43 10.21
CA LEU A 87 50.47 -54.89 9.70
C LEU A 87 51.64 -54.25 10.47
N GLU A 88 51.64 -52.92 10.66
CA GLU A 88 52.67 -52.22 11.47
C GLU A 88 52.75 -52.80 12.89
N LYS A 89 51.58 -53.14 13.47
CA LYS A 89 51.44 -53.73 14.81
C LYS A 89 51.55 -55.26 14.85
N ARG A 90 51.91 -55.92 13.74
CA ARG A 90 52.08 -57.38 13.62
C ARG A 90 50.83 -58.21 13.97
N LYS A 91 49.64 -57.63 13.77
CA LYS A 91 48.31 -58.24 13.99
C LYS A 91 47.81 -58.93 12.71
N TYR A 92 48.58 -59.86 12.17
CA TYR A 92 48.38 -60.43 10.83
C TYR A 92 46.99 -61.09 10.62
N GLY A 93 46.39 -61.66 11.67
CA GLY A 93 45.01 -62.17 11.63
C GLY A 93 43.96 -61.05 11.41
N GLU A 94 44.07 -59.94 12.14
CA GLU A 94 43.20 -58.76 11.97
C GLU A 94 43.42 -58.06 10.62
N GLU A 95 44.66 -58.05 10.11
CA GLU A 95 45.01 -57.55 8.78
C GLU A 95 44.25 -58.32 7.69
N VAL A 96 44.35 -59.65 7.65
CA VAL A 96 43.61 -60.51 6.70
C VAL A 96 42.09 -60.29 6.83
N ALA A 97 41.56 -60.25 8.06
CA ALA A 97 40.13 -60.01 8.29
C ALA A 97 39.65 -58.65 7.74
N ARG A 98 40.45 -57.59 7.89
CA ARG A 98 40.13 -56.24 7.38
C ARG A 98 40.34 -56.10 5.88
N LEU A 99 41.32 -56.77 5.29
CA LEU A 99 41.50 -56.81 3.83
C LEU A 99 40.35 -57.56 3.15
N ARG A 100 39.85 -58.66 3.75
CA ARG A 100 38.63 -59.34 3.30
C ARG A 100 37.40 -58.43 3.38
N ASP A 101 37.20 -57.73 4.50
CA ASP A 101 36.08 -56.79 4.64
C ASP A 101 36.19 -55.58 3.70
N CYS A 102 37.41 -55.13 3.42
CA CYS A 102 37.69 -54.09 2.43
C CYS A 102 37.23 -54.52 1.03
N LEU A 103 37.58 -55.73 0.57
CA LEU A 103 37.11 -56.23 -0.73
C LEU A 103 35.58 -56.28 -0.83
N VAL A 104 34.89 -56.72 0.22
CA VAL A 104 33.41 -56.69 0.26
C VAL A 104 32.88 -55.28 0.09
N CYS A 105 33.42 -54.30 0.84
CA CYS A 105 33.02 -52.90 0.69
C CYS A 105 33.31 -52.32 -0.71
N VAL A 106 34.44 -52.69 -1.35
CA VAL A 106 34.71 -52.25 -2.74
C VAL A 106 33.73 -52.89 -3.72
N ASP A 107 33.38 -54.16 -3.54
CA ASP A 107 32.44 -54.86 -4.43
C ASP A 107 31.00 -54.40 -4.28
N GLU A 108 30.57 -53.96 -3.09
CA GLU A 108 29.32 -53.20 -2.93
C GLU A 108 29.38 -51.87 -3.70
N GLY A 109 30.46 -51.08 -3.54
CA GLY A 109 30.63 -49.81 -4.25
C GLY A 109 30.69 -49.93 -5.78
N LEU A 110 31.20 -51.05 -6.30
CA LEU A 110 31.27 -51.34 -7.74
C LEU A 110 29.93 -51.77 -8.36
N LYS A 111 28.90 -52.12 -7.57
CA LYS A 111 27.53 -52.33 -8.11
C LYS A 111 26.99 -51.07 -8.77
N GLU A 112 27.32 -49.91 -8.19
CA GLU A 112 26.85 -48.59 -8.63
C GLU A 112 27.63 -48.01 -9.81
N GLN A 113 28.60 -48.73 -10.39
CA GLN A 113 29.49 -48.31 -11.48
C GLN A 113 28.85 -47.60 -12.69
N ARG A 114 27.54 -47.75 -12.91
CA ARG A 114 26.80 -47.07 -13.99
C ARG A 114 26.53 -45.59 -13.72
N TRP A 115 26.51 -45.18 -12.45
CA TRP A 115 26.14 -43.84 -11.99
C TRP A 115 27.36 -43.02 -11.49
N ILE A 116 28.55 -43.61 -11.51
CA ILE A 116 29.78 -43.05 -10.95
C ILE A 116 30.64 -42.40 -12.05
N ASN A 117 31.24 -41.25 -11.76
CA ASN A 117 32.23 -40.62 -12.65
C ASN A 117 33.48 -41.52 -12.81
N ARG A 118 34.02 -41.60 -14.03
CA ARG A 118 35.20 -42.42 -14.39
C ARG A 118 36.40 -42.28 -13.43
N THR A 119 36.62 -41.12 -12.83
CA THR A 119 37.69 -40.93 -11.82
C THR A 119 37.45 -41.81 -10.59
N VAL A 120 36.27 -41.71 -9.97
CA VAL A 120 35.93 -42.46 -8.74
C VAL A 120 35.79 -43.96 -9.01
N LEU A 121 35.35 -44.34 -10.22
CA LEU A 121 35.38 -45.74 -10.68
C LEU A 121 36.82 -46.26 -10.83
N GLY A 122 37.74 -45.41 -11.32
CA GLY A 122 39.17 -45.69 -11.40
C GLY A 122 39.79 -45.87 -10.01
N ASP A 123 39.48 -44.99 -9.07
CA ASP A 123 39.94 -45.07 -7.68
C ASP A 123 39.47 -46.37 -6.99
N LEU A 124 38.17 -46.71 -7.12
CA LEU A 124 37.59 -47.97 -6.62
C LEU A 124 38.28 -49.20 -7.24
N THR A 125 38.52 -49.18 -8.56
CA THR A 125 39.16 -50.30 -9.27
C THR A 125 40.64 -50.43 -8.88
N GLY A 126 41.35 -49.32 -8.71
CA GLY A 126 42.74 -49.30 -8.22
C GLY A 126 42.85 -49.78 -6.78
N LEU A 127 41.90 -49.40 -5.91
CA LEU A 127 41.79 -49.90 -4.55
C LEU A 127 41.52 -51.40 -4.54
N LYS A 128 40.56 -51.91 -5.34
CA LYS A 128 40.30 -53.36 -5.47
C LYS A 128 41.55 -54.14 -5.83
N SER A 129 42.29 -53.68 -6.85
CA SER A 129 43.50 -54.34 -7.33
C SER A 129 44.56 -54.42 -6.23
N ARG A 130 44.87 -53.30 -5.57
CA ARG A 130 45.85 -53.26 -4.47
C ARG A 130 45.44 -54.15 -3.30
N VAL A 131 44.20 -54.04 -2.83
CA VAL A 131 43.69 -54.84 -1.71
C VAL A 131 43.71 -56.34 -2.05
N ALA A 132 43.45 -56.72 -3.30
CA ALA A 132 43.53 -58.12 -3.75
C ALA A 132 44.97 -58.65 -3.90
N GLU A 133 45.97 -57.78 -4.08
CA GLU A 133 47.39 -58.14 -4.04
C GLU A 133 47.88 -58.25 -2.58
N ASP A 134 47.59 -57.24 -1.76
CA ASP A 134 47.93 -57.22 -0.33
C ASP A 134 47.26 -58.35 0.43
N LEU A 135 46.00 -58.71 0.11
CA LEU A 135 45.31 -59.86 0.73
C LEU A 135 46.00 -61.18 0.40
N LYS A 136 46.35 -61.44 -0.86
CA LYS A 136 47.07 -62.67 -1.26
C LYS A 136 48.42 -62.79 -0.57
N ARG A 137 49.09 -61.65 -0.34
CA ARG A 137 50.32 -61.60 0.45
C ARG A 137 50.04 -61.91 1.92
N ALA A 138 49.12 -61.21 2.56
CA ALA A 138 48.81 -61.36 3.98
C ALA A 138 48.28 -62.75 4.33
N GLU A 139 47.43 -63.34 3.49
CA GLU A 139 46.97 -64.72 3.64
C GLU A 139 48.13 -65.71 3.53
N LYS A 140 48.98 -65.59 2.51
CA LYS A 140 50.15 -66.47 2.35
C LYS A 140 51.17 -66.32 3.49
N ASP A 141 51.51 -65.10 3.89
CA ASP A 141 52.43 -64.83 4.98
C ASP A 141 51.86 -65.35 6.32
N ASN A 142 50.55 -65.20 6.55
CA ASN A 142 49.89 -65.74 7.74
C ASN A 142 49.83 -67.28 7.73
N ASP A 143 49.39 -67.91 6.64
CA ASP A 143 49.22 -69.36 6.57
C ASP A 143 50.55 -70.13 6.55
N MET A 144 51.64 -69.51 6.06
CA MET A 144 52.97 -70.15 6.00
C MET A 144 53.93 -69.78 7.13
N ILE A 145 53.76 -68.62 7.79
CA ILE A 145 54.77 -68.09 8.74
C ILE A 145 54.18 -67.78 10.12
N TYR A 146 53.07 -67.03 10.19
CA TYR A 146 52.60 -66.47 11.46
C TYR A 146 51.53 -67.30 12.17
N ILE A 147 50.69 -68.00 11.40
CA ILE A 147 49.61 -68.91 11.84
C ILE A 147 48.71 -68.26 12.92
N ASN A 148 48.41 -66.96 12.77
CA ASN A 148 47.44 -66.30 13.64
C ASN A 148 46.01 -66.65 13.22
N PRO A 149 45.08 -66.86 14.17
CA PRO A 149 43.67 -67.00 13.84
C PRO A 149 43.14 -65.69 13.22
N VAL A 150 42.39 -65.81 12.13
CA VAL A 150 41.70 -64.70 11.48
C VAL A 150 40.36 -64.47 12.20
N PRO A 151 40.16 -63.36 12.93
CA PRO A 151 38.93 -63.13 13.67
C PRO A 151 37.74 -62.86 12.74
N PRO A 152 36.50 -63.27 13.11
CA PRO A 152 35.30 -62.91 12.37
C PRO A 152 35.03 -61.41 12.46
N LYS A 153 34.27 -60.87 11.49
CA LYS A 153 33.94 -59.43 11.41
C LYS A 153 33.29 -58.87 12.69
N SER A 154 32.58 -59.69 13.44
CA SER A 154 31.96 -59.35 14.73
C SER A 154 32.95 -59.09 15.88
N GLU A 155 34.18 -59.63 15.80
CA GLU A 155 35.23 -59.46 16.82
C GLU A 155 36.21 -58.33 16.47
N LEU A 156 36.14 -57.78 15.25
CA LEU A 156 36.96 -56.64 14.85
C LEU A 156 36.51 -55.36 15.58
N LYS A 157 37.42 -54.74 16.34
CA LYS A 157 37.18 -53.41 16.90
C LYS A 157 36.75 -52.44 15.79
N SER A 158 35.63 -51.76 16.00
CA SER A 158 35.13 -50.68 15.14
C SER A 158 36.15 -49.56 14.98
N ILE A 159 36.29 -49.03 13.76
CA ILE A 159 37.14 -47.87 13.51
C ILE A 159 36.51 -46.65 14.21
N GLU A 160 37.32 -45.92 14.98
CA GLU A 160 36.92 -44.68 15.64
C GLU A 160 36.73 -43.56 14.61
N ARG A 161 35.77 -42.66 14.83
CA ARG A 161 35.51 -41.55 13.91
C ARG A 161 36.30 -40.30 14.30
N ALA A 162 36.78 -39.55 13.31
CA ALA A 162 37.33 -38.22 13.51
C ALA A 162 36.70 -37.23 12.51
N SER A 163 35.94 -36.25 12.98
CA SER A 163 35.44 -35.15 12.13
C SER A 163 36.39 -33.96 12.17
N MET A 164 36.70 -33.39 11.00
CA MET A 164 37.43 -32.14 10.82
C MET A 164 36.54 -31.01 10.29
N VAL A 165 35.24 -31.29 10.09
CA VAL A 165 34.25 -30.38 9.53
C VAL A 165 33.09 -30.13 10.50
N LEU A 166 32.49 -28.95 10.36
CA LEU A 166 31.30 -28.50 11.08
C LEU A 166 30.52 -27.56 10.15
N ALA A 167 29.19 -27.68 10.11
CA ALA A 167 28.35 -26.75 9.38
C ALA A 167 28.31 -25.39 10.09
N LYS A 168 28.49 -24.31 9.34
CA LYS A 168 28.41 -22.94 9.87
C LYS A 168 27.84 -22.01 8.80
N ALA A 169 26.74 -21.33 9.13
CA ALA A 169 26.19 -20.29 8.27
C ALA A 169 27.16 -19.08 8.17
N PRO A 170 27.25 -18.41 7.02
CA PRO A 170 28.08 -17.20 6.88
C PRO A 170 27.61 -16.09 7.82
N SER A 171 28.54 -15.34 8.42
CA SER A 171 28.17 -14.23 9.34
C SER A 171 27.37 -13.14 8.65
N GLN A 172 27.59 -12.95 7.34
CA GLN A 172 26.84 -12.05 6.46
C GLN A 172 25.35 -12.42 6.34
N VAL A 173 24.95 -13.62 6.78
CA VAL A 173 23.55 -14.08 6.82
C VAL A 173 23.01 -14.08 8.25
N THR A 174 23.79 -14.58 9.22
CA THR A 174 23.33 -14.68 10.63
C THR A 174 23.32 -13.36 11.38
N ASP A 175 24.20 -12.42 11.01
CA ASP A 175 24.37 -11.13 11.66
C ASP A 175 24.47 -10.00 10.61
N ALA A 176 23.64 -10.10 9.56
CA ALA A 176 23.60 -9.12 8.48
C ALA A 176 23.36 -7.69 8.99
N ILE A 177 22.55 -7.53 10.03
CA ILE A 177 22.12 -6.23 10.57
C ILE A 177 23.28 -5.47 11.21
N SER A 178 24.17 -6.13 11.98
CA SER A 178 25.36 -5.46 12.55
C SER A 178 26.39 -5.09 11.48
N MET A 179 26.38 -5.81 10.36
CA MET A 179 27.30 -5.62 9.22
C MET A 179 26.84 -4.53 8.23
N LEU A 180 25.65 -3.95 8.42
CA LEU A 180 25.15 -2.77 7.68
C LEU A 180 25.50 -1.46 8.41
N GLY A 181 25.76 -0.40 7.65
CA GLY A 181 26.03 0.95 8.15
C GLY A 181 27.05 1.71 7.30
N ASP A 182 27.29 2.97 7.65
CA ASP A 182 28.16 3.90 6.89
C ASP A 182 29.59 3.36 6.65
N ASN A 183 30.12 2.62 7.61
CA ASN A 183 31.41 1.94 7.54
C ASN A 183 31.27 0.40 7.62
N GLY A 184 30.06 -0.13 7.44
CA GLY A 184 29.77 -1.57 7.52
C GLY A 184 30.30 -2.32 6.29
N PRO A 185 30.78 -3.57 6.44
CA PRO A 185 31.28 -4.36 5.31
C PRO A 185 30.20 -4.73 4.27
N LEU A 186 28.92 -4.56 4.57
CA LEU A 186 27.80 -4.66 3.62
C LEU A 186 27.27 -3.28 3.15
N GLY A 187 27.87 -2.19 3.62
CA GLY A 187 27.49 -0.81 3.28
C GLY A 187 26.20 -0.30 3.94
N GLN A 188 25.74 0.87 3.49
CA GLN A 188 24.52 1.49 4.01
C GLN A 188 23.25 0.72 3.62
N PRO A 189 22.19 0.72 4.46
CA PRO A 189 20.88 0.19 4.07
C PRO A 189 20.30 0.98 2.89
N LEU A 190 20.05 0.31 1.77
CA LEU A 190 19.41 0.90 0.57
C LEU A 190 18.06 1.56 0.87
N PHE A 191 17.33 1.00 1.84
CA PHE A 191 16.01 1.44 2.28
C PHE A 191 16.05 2.21 3.62
N SER A 192 17.20 2.78 4.00
CA SER A 192 17.38 3.61 5.22
C SER A 192 16.44 4.83 5.33
N LYS A 193 15.75 5.21 4.25
CA LYS A 193 14.75 6.29 4.20
C LYS A 193 13.31 5.77 4.05
N LEU A 194 13.11 4.46 3.96
CA LEU A 194 11.79 3.84 3.85
C LEU A 194 11.23 3.64 5.25
N VAL A 195 10.36 4.56 5.68
CA VAL A 195 9.72 4.48 6.99
C VAL A 195 8.77 3.27 7.03
N PRO A 196 8.76 2.44 8.09
CA PRO A 196 7.86 1.29 8.20
C PRO A 196 6.38 1.70 8.06
N TYR A 197 5.59 0.90 7.35
CA TYR A 197 4.18 1.23 7.02
C TYR A 197 3.30 1.48 8.27
N ALA A 198 3.63 0.84 9.41
CA ALA A 198 2.97 1.08 10.68
C ALA A 198 3.05 2.54 11.15
N VAL A 199 4.13 3.26 10.80
CA VAL A 199 4.34 4.68 11.13
C VAL A 199 3.45 5.58 10.29
N HIS A 200 3.22 5.23 9.01
CA HIS A 200 2.25 5.94 8.16
C HIS A 200 0.81 5.74 8.65
N ILE A 201 0.48 4.53 9.15
CA ILE A 201 -0.81 4.28 9.83
C ILE A 201 -0.90 5.13 11.11
N ALA A 202 0.16 5.16 11.93
CA ALA A 202 0.21 5.95 13.17
C ALA A 202 0.01 7.46 12.91
N ALA A 203 0.67 8.01 11.88
CA ALA A 203 0.48 9.41 11.46
C ALA A 203 -0.97 9.70 11.03
N SER A 204 -1.60 8.77 10.30
CA SER A 204 -3.00 8.89 9.89
C SER A 204 -3.96 8.84 11.09
N ILE A 205 -3.71 7.96 12.06
CA ILE A 205 -4.52 7.84 13.29
C ILE A 205 -4.39 9.10 14.15
N TYR A 206 -3.18 9.63 14.32
CA TYR A 206 -2.99 10.88 15.04
C TYR A 206 -3.71 12.05 14.35
N THR A 207 -3.56 12.18 13.03
CA THR A 207 -4.20 13.23 12.23
C THR A 207 -5.72 13.20 12.42
N ASP A 208 -6.34 12.02 12.32
CA ASP A 208 -7.77 11.81 12.55
C ASP A 208 -8.21 12.19 13.98
N ARG A 209 -7.46 11.77 15.02
CA ARG A 209 -7.76 12.13 16.42
C ARG A 209 -7.63 13.64 16.69
N ARG A 210 -6.56 14.26 16.19
CA ARG A 210 -6.31 15.70 16.28
C ARG A 210 -7.43 16.47 15.57
N ASP A 211 -7.82 16.04 14.38
CA ASP A 211 -8.82 16.76 13.58
C ASP A 211 -10.23 16.61 14.16
N ARG A 212 -10.59 15.47 14.78
CA ARG A 212 -11.83 15.34 15.58
C ARG A 212 -11.82 16.22 16.83
N LEU A 213 -10.69 16.27 17.54
CA LEU A 213 -10.55 17.14 18.72
C LEU A 213 -10.69 18.62 18.32
N VAL A 214 -9.95 19.07 17.31
CA VAL A 214 -9.90 20.48 16.94
C VAL A 214 -11.17 20.91 16.21
N ASN A 215 -11.65 20.17 15.21
CA ASN A 215 -12.82 20.56 14.42
C ASN A 215 -14.13 20.27 15.15
N ASP A 216 -14.38 19.03 15.58
CA ASP A 216 -15.68 18.66 16.15
C ASP A 216 -15.85 19.15 17.60
N THR A 217 -14.80 19.00 18.42
CA THR A 217 -14.90 19.30 19.87
C THR A 217 -14.59 20.76 20.21
N LEU A 218 -13.50 21.34 19.69
CA LEU A 218 -13.13 22.72 20.02
C LEU A 218 -13.85 23.74 19.14
N ILE A 219 -13.72 23.64 17.82
CA ILE A 219 -14.31 24.61 16.87
C ILE A 219 -15.83 24.45 16.81
N GLY A 220 -16.34 23.23 16.70
CA GLY A 220 -17.77 22.94 16.63
C GLY A 220 -18.55 23.43 17.86
N GLU A 221 -17.98 23.33 19.06
CA GLU A 221 -18.59 23.94 20.25
C GLU A 221 -18.55 25.47 20.25
N LEU A 222 -17.44 26.10 19.81
CA LEU A 222 -17.37 27.57 19.69
C LEU A 222 -18.40 28.08 18.66
N GLU A 223 -18.49 27.45 17.48
CA GLU A 223 -19.45 27.79 16.44
C GLU A 223 -20.89 27.59 16.97
N SER A 224 -21.22 26.42 17.55
CA SER A 224 -22.54 26.16 18.16
C SER A 224 -22.91 27.08 19.33
N MET A 225 -21.94 27.50 20.16
CA MET A 225 -22.18 28.50 21.20
C MET A 225 -22.52 29.86 20.60
N THR A 226 -21.97 30.19 19.42
CA THR A 226 -22.26 31.46 18.74
C THR A 226 -23.68 31.48 18.19
N ASP A 227 -24.12 30.40 17.56
CA ASP A 227 -25.48 30.31 17.01
C ASP A 227 -26.52 30.38 18.15
N LYS A 228 -26.31 29.67 19.27
CA LYS A 228 -27.15 29.78 20.48
C LYS A 228 -27.24 31.21 21.04
N LEU A 229 -26.18 32.00 20.91
CA LEU A 229 -26.17 33.40 21.37
C LEU A 229 -26.95 34.31 20.40
N ARG A 230 -26.92 34.02 19.09
CA ARG A 230 -27.73 34.70 18.06
C ARG A 230 -29.21 34.33 18.15
N ASP A 231 -29.52 33.05 18.37
CA ASP A 231 -30.88 32.57 18.64
C ASP A 231 -31.47 33.28 19.87
N LEU A 232 -30.69 33.43 20.94
CA LEU A 232 -31.10 34.19 22.12
C LEU A 232 -31.40 35.66 21.77
N LEU A 233 -30.52 36.36 21.06
CA LEU A 233 -30.77 37.75 20.66
C LEU A 233 -32.01 37.88 19.74
N SER A 234 -32.17 36.98 18.77
CA SER A 234 -33.31 36.95 17.85
C SER A 234 -34.62 36.70 18.60
N SER A 235 -34.66 35.74 19.53
CA SER A 235 -35.82 35.45 20.38
C SER A 235 -36.23 36.60 21.33
N LEU A 236 -35.35 37.59 21.50
CA LEU A 236 -35.51 38.78 22.33
C LEU A 236 -35.77 40.06 21.50
N ASN A 237 -35.90 39.95 20.17
CA ASN A 237 -35.97 41.06 19.22
C ASN A 237 -34.80 42.06 19.38
N LEU A 238 -33.59 41.56 19.67
CA LEU A 238 -32.39 42.37 19.79
C LEU A 238 -31.53 42.25 18.51
N PRO A 239 -30.99 43.38 17.99
CA PRO A 239 -31.02 44.73 18.55
C PRO A 239 -32.25 45.58 18.17
N GLY A 240 -33.24 45.04 17.43
CA GLY A 240 -34.34 45.82 16.83
C GLY A 240 -35.17 46.65 17.83
N SER A 241 -35.53 46.08 18.97
CA SER A 241 -36.36 46.73 20.01
C SER A 241 -35.65 47.94 20.67
N LEU A 242 -34.35 47.84 20.88
CA LEU A 242 -33.52 48.93 21.40
C LEU A 242 -33.35 50.05 20.36
N GLN A 243 -33.10 49.69 19.10
CA GLN A 243 -32.98 50.67 18.00
C GLN A 243 -34.31 51.41 17.70
N ALA A 244 -35.46 50.74 17.88
CA ALA A 244 -36.79 51.33 17.69
C ALA A 244 -37.09 52.48 18.67
N LEU A 245 -36.55 52.41 19.89
CA LEU A 245 -36.70 53.44 20.92
C LEU A 245 -35.74 54.62 20.74
N GLU A 246 -34.45 54.34 20.51
CA GLU A 246 -33.40 55.38 20.44
C GLU A 246 -33.60 56.36 19.28
N LYS A 247 -34.16 55.89 18.16
CA LYS A 247 -34.59 56.72 17.05
C LYS A 247 -36.05 56.44 16.69
N PRO A 248 -37.02 57.21 17.22
CA PRO A 248 -38.41 57.11 16.76
C PRO A 248 -38.59 57.68 15.33
N LEU A 249 -37.66 58.52 14.86
CA LEU A 249 -37.65 59.18 13.55
C LEU A 249 -36.32 58.93 12.82
N GLY A 250 -36.38 58.67 11.51
CA GLY A 250 -35.21 58.35 10.66
C GLY A 250 -34.64 56.94 10.90
N LEU A 251 -33.62 56.54 10.15
CA LEU A 251 -33.03 55.19 10.24
C LEU A 251 -31.95 55.05 11.33
N PRO A 252 -31.84 53.86 11.97
CA PRO A 252 -30.68 53.50 12.79
C PRO A 252 -29.37 53.47 11.97
N PRO A 253 -28.24 53.99 12.48
CA PRO A 253 -26.98 54.03 11.72
C PRO A 253 -26.44 52.65 11.35
N MET A 254 -26.65 51.64 12.22
CA MET A 254 -26.23 50.26 11.96
C MET A 254 -26.97 49.67 10.75
N LEU A 255 -28.30 49.84 10.67
CA LEU A 255 -29.10 49.40 9.52
C LEU A 255 -28.66 50.08 8.22
N VAL A 256 -28.36 51.39 8.25
CA VAL A 256 -27.84 52.10 7.08
C VAL A 256 -26.47 51.55 6.66
N SER A 257 -25.57 51.33 7.61
CA SER A 257 -24.26 50.69 7.37
C SER A 257 -24.39 49.28 6.78
N HIS A 258 -25.30 48.45 7.32
CA HIS A 258 -25.59 47.10 6.82
C HIS A 258 -26.15 47.12 5.39
N ALA A 259 -27.07 48.04 5.07
CA ALA A 259 -27.58 48.23 3.72
C ALA A 259 -26.49 48.77 2.76
N GLU A 260 -25.67 49.72 3.20
CA GLU A 260 -24.53 50.23 2.42
C GLU A 260 -23.48 49.16 2.14
N GLU A 261 -23.19 48.28 3.09
CA GLU A 261 -22.27 47.14 2.87
C GLU A 261 -22.85 46.13 1.85
N ILE A 262 -24.17 45.88 1.89
CA ILE A 262 -24.86 45.07 0.88
C ILE A 262 -24.74 45.72 -0.51
N ARG A 263 -25.01 47.03 -0.63
CA ARG A 263 -24.92 47.79 -1.89
C ARG A 263 -23.49 47.82 -2.44
N GLN A 264 -22.49 48.06 -1.59
CA GLN A 264 -21.05 48.01 -1.95
C GLN A 264 -20.63 46.61 -2.44
N GLN A 265 -21.28 45.56 -1.95
CA GLN A 265 -21.07 44.17 -2.37
C GLN A 265 -21.95 43.76 -3.56
N ASP A 266 -22.56 44.72 -4.28
CA ASP A 266 -23.45 44.51 -5.44
C ASP A 266 -24.67 43.61 -5.14
N GLY A 267 -25.06 43.53 -3.86
CA GLY A 267 -26.31 42.97 -3.35
C GLY A 267 -26.80 41.71 -4.05
N LEU A 268 -28.02 41.79 -4.59
CA LEU A 268 -28.67 40.69 -5.31
C LEU A 268 -27.90 40.25 -6.57
N ASN A 269 -27.19 41.16 -7.25
CA ASN A 269 -26.44 40.83 -8.47
C ASN A 269 -25.22 39.95 -8.15
N ARG A 270 -24.54 40.19 -7.01
CA ARG A 270 -23.49 39.28 -6.51
C ARG A 270 -24.04 37.88 -6.23
N LEU A 271 -25.23 37.79 -5.62
CA LEU A 271 -25.86 36.49 -5.34
C LEU A 271 -26.21 35.73 -6.64
N HIS A 272 -26.86 36.39 -7.60
CA HIS A 272 -27.15 35.79 -8.90
C HIS A 272 -25.87 35.35 -9.63
N ARG A 273 -24.85 36.21 -9.71
CA ARG A 273 -23.55 35.86 -10.35
C ARG A 273 -22.83 34.71 -9.65
N SER A 274 -22.90 34.61 -8.32
CA SER A 274 -22.28 33.49 -7.59
C SER A 274 -23.03 32.16 -7.78
N ILE A 275 -24.36 32.21 -7.92
CA ILE A 275 -25.18 31.06 -8.31
C ILE A 275 -24.87 30.63 -9.75
N GLU A 276 -24.78 31.57 -10.69
CA GLU A 276 -24.43 31.30 -12.10
C GLU A 276 -23.01 30.73 -12.25
N ASP A 277 -22.02 31.28 -11.54
CA ASP A 277 -20.66 30.74 -11.50
C ASP A 277 -20.64 29.32 -10.91
N THR A 278 -21.35 29.08 -9.81
CA THR A 278 -21.42 27.75 -9.16
C THR A 278 -22.11 26.73 -10.07
N ALA A 279 -23.22 27.11 -10.71
CA ALA A 279 -23.91 26.28 -11.70
C ALA A 279 -23.03 25.98 -12.94
N ARG A 280 -22.17 26.91 -13.35
CA ARG A 280 -21.22 26.72 -14.46
C ARG A 280 -20.13 25.70 -14.12
N VAL A 281 -19.57 25.74 -12.90
CA VAL A 281 -18.61 24.73 -12.43
C VAL A 281 -19.30 23.37 -12.33
N LYS A 282 -20.45 23.30 -11.65
CA LYS A 282 -21.27 22.07 -11.56
C LYS A 282 -21.60 21.45 -12.91
N GLY A 283 -21.97 22.26 -13.91
CA GLY A 283 -22.28 21.80 -15.26
C GLY A 283 -21.05 21.26 -16.01
N ASN A 284 -19.88 21.88 -15.81
CA ASN A 284 -18.60 21.35 -16.30
C ASN A 284 -18.26 20.01 -15.63
N ASP A 285 -18.38 19.91 -14.31
CA ASP A 285 -18.08 18.70 -13.55
C ASP A 285 -19.01 17.55 -13.98
N LEU A 286 -20.30 17.82 -14.15
CA LEU A 286 -21.26 16.83 -14.65
C LEU A 286 -20.93 16.38 -16.08
N GLY A 287 -20.41 17.28 -16.93
CA GLY A 287 -19.91 16.97 -18.27
C GLY A 287 -18.68 16.04 -18.26
N VAL A 288 -17.69 16.33 -17.40
CA VAL A 288 -16.48 15.49 -17.25
C VAL A 288 -16.83 14.13 -16.61
N TYR A 289 -17.82 14.08 -15.71
CA TYR A 289 -18.32 12.85 -15.13
C TYR A 289 -19.05 11.98 -16.16
N SER A 290 -19.99 12.57 -16.92
CA SER A 290 -20.72 11.86 -17.97
C SER A 290 -19.80 11.34 -19.08
N GLU A 291 -18.77 12.09 -19.47
CA GLU A 291 -17.70 11.60 -20.37
C GLU A 291 -17.05 10.30 -19.82
N GLY A 292 -16.77 10.24 -18.51
CA GLY A 292 -16.22 9.05 -17.85
C GLY A 292 -17.20 7.87 -17.77
N VAL A 293 -18.49 8.15 -17.49
CA VAL A 293 -19.55 7.12 -17.45
C VAL A 293 -19.84 6.55 -18.84
N GLU A 294 -19.91 7.40 -19.88
CA GLU A 294 -20.12 6.99 -21.26
C GLU A 294 -18.99 6.05 -21.73
N LEU A 295 -17.73 6.40 -21.45
CA LEU A 295 -16.57 5.55 -21.77
C LEU A 295 -16.68 4.15 -21.15
N LEU A 296 -17.06 4.04 -19.87
CA LEU A 296 -17.23 2.75 -19.20
C LEU A 296 -18.44 1.98 -19.74
N SER A 297 -19.52 2.67 -20.09
CA SER A 297 -20.69 2.04 -20.73
C SER A 297 -20.36 1.49 -22.13
N ALA A 298 -19.53 2.18 -22.89
CA ALA A 298 -19.07 1.76 -24.21
C ALA A 298 -18.15 0.55 -24.14
N GLU A 299 -17.17 0.53 -23.23
CA GLU A 299 -16.30 -0.64 -23.02
C GLU A 299 -17.09 -1.86 -22.54
N LYS A 300 -18.07 -1.66 -21.64
CA LYS A 300 -18.97 -2.73 -21.22
C LYS A 300 -19.82 -3.26 -22.37
N ALA A 301 -20.28 -2.41 -23.29
CA ALA A 301 -20.98 -2.83 -24.51
C ALA A 301 -20.05 -3.59 -25.48
N GLU A 302 -18.80 -3.14 -25.65
CA GLU A 302 -17.77 -3.82 -26.46
C GLU A 302 -17.43 -5.21 -25.91
N ASP A 303 -17.21 -5.34 -24.59
CA ASP A 303 -16.93 -6.62 -23.92
C ASP A 303 -18.12 -7.59 -23.98
N LEU A 304 -19.36 -7.09 -23.87
CA LEU A 304 -20.57 -7.89 -24.06
C LEU A 304 -20.73 -8.36 -25.52
N ALA A 305 -20.49 -7.49 -26.50
CA ALA A 305 -20.55 -7.84 -27.91
C ALA A 305 -19.48 -8.87 -28.29
N ALA A 306 -18.23 -8.70 -27.81
CA ALA A 306 -17.15 -9.66 -28.01
C ALA A 306 -17.44 -11.02 -27.36
N ARG A 307 -17.96 -11.03 -26.12
CA ARG A 307 -18.37 -12.27 -25.44
C ARG A 307 -19.52 -12.98 -26.16
N HIS A 308 -20.45 -12.25 -26.77
CA HIS A 308 -21.52 -12.84 -27.59
C HIS A 308 -21.00 -13.33 -28.96
N LYS A 309 -19.94 -12.73 -29.52
CA LYS A 309 -19.30 -13.10 -30.79
C LYS A 309 -18.42 -14.36 -30.67
N TYR A 310 -17.69 -14.50 -29.56
CA TYR A 310 -16.69 -15.57 -29.39
C TYR A 310 -17.05 -16.64 -28.36
N GLY A 311 -18.07 -16.41 -27.52
CA GLY A 311 -18.42 -17.28 -26.40
C GLY A 311 -17.49 -17.11 -25.19
N THR A 312 -17.94 -17.59 -24.03
CA THR A 312 -17.22 -17.51 -22.75
C THR A 312 -15.89 -18.25 -22.76
N ASP A 313 -15.82 -19.38 -23.48
CA ASP A 313 -14.70 -20.31 -23.45
C ASP A 313 -13.48 -19.76 -24.21
N ARG A 314 -13.71 -18.82 -25.15
CA ARG A 314 -12.66 -18.13 -25.91
C ARG A 314 -12.46 -16.70 -25.41
N TRP A 315 -13.53 -16.01 -25.00
CA TRP A 315 -13.46 -14.68 -24.39
C TRP A 315 -13.31 -14.77 -22.87
N THR A 316 -12.16 -15.31 -22.43
CA THR A 316 -11.85 -15.67 -21.03
C THR A 316 -11.65 -14.47 -20.09
N ARG A 317 -11.98 -13.25 -20.51
CA ARG A 317 -11.80 -12.01 -19.74
C ARG A 317 -12.96 -11.79 -18.77
N GLY A 318 -12.60 -11.39 -17.55
CA GLY A 318 -13.54 -10.91 -16.55
C GLY A 318 -14.37 -9.72 -17.06
N THR A 319 -15.59 -9.59 -16.55
CA THR A 319 -16.51 -8.49 -16.88
C THR A 319 -15.93 -7.15 -16.45
N SER A 320 -16.33 -6.08 -17.13
CA SER A 320 -15.85 -4.70 -16.87
C SER A 320 -15.90 -4.29 -15.39
N GLU A 321 -17.00 -4.60 -14.70
CA GLU A 321 -17.19 -4.32 -13.26
C GLU A 321 -16.21 -5.12 -12.38
N SER A 322 -16.00 -6.40 -12.69
CA SER A 322 -15.04 -7.24 -11.97
C SER A 322 -13.58 -6.89 -12.27
N ALA A 323 -13.31 -6.27 -13.42
CA ALA A 323 -11.97 -5.84 -13.83
C ALA A 323 -11.55 -4.52 -13.20
N ALA A 324 -12.49 -3.61 -12.89
CA ALA A 324 -12.22 -2.32 -12.26
C ALA A 324 -13.16 -1.97 -11.09
N PRO A 325 -13.28 -2.83 -10.04
CA PRO A 325 -14.25 -2.62 -8.95
C PRO A 325 -14.04 -1.30 -8.19
N LYS A 326 -12.80 -0.80 -8.11
CA LYS A 326 -12.50 0.52 -7.52
C LYS A 326 -13.12 1.66 -8.33
N LEU A 327 -13.08 1.58 -9.65
CA LEU A 327 -13.55 2.63 -10.56
C LEU A 327 -15.09 2.69 -10.56
N TYR A 328 -15.76 1.53 -10.55
CA TYR A 328 -17.21 1.45 -10.40
C TYR A 328 -17.70 1.87 -9.00
N LYS A 329 -16.89 1.67 -7.94
CA LYS A 329 -17.14 2.27 -6.62
C LYS A 329 -17.09 3.79 -6.70
N SER A 330 -16.03 4.37 -7.29
CA SER A 330 -15.90 5.83 -7.42
C SER A 330 -16.94 6.47 -8.34
N LEU A 331 -17.42 5.77 -9.37
CA LEU A 331 -18.61 6.18 -10.14
C LEU A 331 -19.82 6.39 -9.21
N THR A 332 -20.10 5.41 -8.35
CA THR A 332 -21.22 5.45 -7.40
C THR A 332 -21.03 6.52 -6.32
N GLU A 333 -19.80 6.72 -5.83
CA GLU A 333 -19.47 7.76 -4.85
C GLU A 333 -19.69 9.17 -5.42
N ILE A 334 -19.27 9.41 -6.66
CA ILE A 334 -19.41 10.71 -7.33
C ILE A 334 -20.90 11.04 -7.59
N ASP A 335 -21.70 10.06 -8.01
CA ASP A 335 -23.16 10.23 -8.14
C ASP A 335 -23.84 10.60 -6.80
N GLY A 336 -23.40 9.95 -5.71
CA GLY A 336 -23.81 10.30 -4.34
C GLY A 336 -23.43 11.73 -3.95
N TYR A 337 -22.23 12.20 -4.32
CA TYR A 337 -21.80 13.59 -4.08
C TYR A 337 -22.66 14.59 -4.87
N PHE A 338 -22.94 14.34 -6.15
CA PHE A 338 -23.83 15.21 -6.95
C PHE A 338 -25.25 15.24 -6.38
N THR A 339 -25.80 14.09 -5.97
CA THR A 339 -27.14 13.99 -5.37
C THR A 339 -27.24 14.76 -4.06
N SER A 340 -26.24 14.63 -3.17
CA SER A 340 -26.16 15.38 -1.91
C SER A 340 -26.00 16.90 -2.14
N ALA A 341 -25.19 17.28 -3.13
CA ALA A 341 -24.99 18.67 -3.51
C ALA A 341 -26.23 19.30 -4.17
N GLN A 342 -27.06 18.53 -4.89
CA GLN A 342 -28.32 19.05 -5.44
C GLN A 342 -29.29 19.50 -4.33
N GLY A 343 -29.54 18.68 -3.32
CA GLY A 343 -30.40 19.05 -2.19
C GLY A 343 -29.87 20.25 -1.40
N SER A 344 -28.54 20.42 -1.40
CA SER A 344 -27.83 21.56 -0.83
C SER A 344 -28.07 22.85 -1.62
N ASP A 345 -27.85 22.81 -2.94
CA ASP A 345 -28.12 23.93 -3.86
C ASP A 345 -29.59 24.37 -3.79
N ASP A 346 -30.52 23.41 -3.80
CA ASP A 346 -31.95 23.66 -3.71
C ASP A 346 -32.35 24.37 -2.40
N LEU A 347 -31.65 24.09 -1.29
CA LEU A 347 -31.90 24.76 -0.01
C LEU A 347 -31.41 26.22 -0.03
N VAL A 348 -30.25 26.48 -0.65
CA VAL A 348 -29.72 27.84 -0.81
C VAL A 348 -30.62 28.67 -1.74
N GLN A 349 -31.09 28.09 -2.86
CA GLN A 349 -32.05 28.74 -3.75
C GLN A 349 -33.39 29.05 -3.06
N ARG A 350 -33.91 28.12 -2.22
CA ARG A 350 -35.09 28.37 -1.38
C ARG A 350 -34.86 29.53 -0.42
N LYS A 351 -33.78 29.50 0.39
CA LYS A 351 -33.43 30.60 1.32
C LYS A 351 -33.34 31.97 0.62
N LEU A 352 -32.77 32.03 -0.59
CA LEU A 352 -32.70 33.25 -1.39
C LEU A 352 -34.09 33.72 -1.85
N ARG A 353 -34.88 32.83 -2.45
CA ARG A 353 -36.24 33.15 -2.95
C ARG A 353 -37.13 33.66 -1.82
N ASP A 354 -37.10 32.98 -0.67
CA ASP A 354 -37.99 33.22 0.46
C ASP A 354 -37.58 34.49 1.24
N SER A 355 -36.33 34.97 1.07
CA SER A 355 -35.81 36.24 1.65
C SER A 355 -35.81 37.42 0.67
N ARG A 356 -36.24 37.22 -0.59
CA ARG A 356 -36.05 38.16 -1.71
C ARG A 356 -36.69 39.53 -1.50
N SER A 357 -37.84 39.60 -0.82
CA SER A 357 -38.54 40.85 -0.50
C SER A 357 -37.69 41.76 0.40
N VAL A 358 -37.16 41.21 1.49
CA VAL A 358 -36.29 41.92 2.45
C VAL A 358 -35.00 42.35 1.77
N PHE A 359 -34.41 41.50 0.91
CA PHE A 359 -33.20 41.84 0.17
C PHE A 359 -33.42 42.99 -0.81
N LEU A 360 -34.57 43.04 -1.51
CA LEU A 360 -34.90 44.18 -2.39
C LEU A 360 -34.91 45.50 -1.62
N VAL A 361 -35.53 45.53 -0.43
CA VAL A 361 -35.56 46.71 0.45
C VAL A 361 -34.16 47.11 0.92
N LEU A 362 -33.33 46.15 1.36
CA LEU A 362 -31.93 46.39 1.76
C LEU A 362 -31.05 46.91 0.60
N THR A 363 -31.28 46.44 -0.64
CA THR A 363 -30.58 46.93 -1.84
C THR A 363 -31.14 48.24 -2.40
N GLY A 364 -32.35 48.64 -2.01
CA GLY A 364 -33.00 49.88 -2.43
C GLY A 364 -32.31 51.13 -1.89
N THR A 365 -32.89 52.30 -2.14
CA THR A 365 -32.37 53.58 -1.60
C THR A 365 -32.64 53.73 -0.11
N ASN A 366 -32.00 54.71 0.55
CA ASN A 366 -32.33 55.03 1.94
C ASN A 366 -33.80 55.49 2.11
N ARG A 367 -34.43 56.05 1.08
CA ARG A 367 -35.87 56.40 1.10
C ARG A 367 -36.76 55.17 1.09
N ASP A 368 -36.32 54.09 0.46
CA ASP A 368 -37.09 52.84 0.38
C ASP A 368 -37.04 52.10 1.72
N LEU A 369 -35.87 52.11 2.39
CA LEU A 369 -35.73 51.71 3.80
C LEU A 369 -36.62 52.56 4.74
N GLU A 370 -36.64 53.89 4.58
CA GLU A 370 -37.53 54.78 5.35
C GLU A 370 -39.02 54.53 5.07
N SER A 371 -39.38 54.04 3.87
CA SER A 371 -40.75 53.65 3.56
C SER A 371 -41.17 52.29 4.15
N PHE A 372 -40.20 51.38 4.35
CA PHE A 372 -40.44 50.05 4.93
C PHE A 372 -40.51 50.08 6.46
N VAL A 373 -39.76 50.97 7.12
CA VAL A 373 -39.68 51.06 8.58
C VAL A 373 -40.64 52.15 9.11
N PRO A 374 -41.77 51.80 9.75
CA PRO A 374 -42.75 52.77 10.23
C PRO A 374 -42.12 53.84 11.15
N SER A 375 -42.51 55.11 10.96
CA SER A 375 -42.10 56.19 11.86
C SER A 375 -42.90 56.10 13.17
N SER A 376 -42.21 55.92 14.29
CA SER A 376 -42.86 55.96 15.61
C SER A 376 -43.27 57.39 15.96
N ARG A 377 -44.32 57.52 16.77
CA ARG A 377 -44.57 58.77 17.49
C ARG A 377 -43.36 59.10 18.38
N ARG A 378 -43.12 60.39 18.63
CA ARG A 378 -42.10 60.83 19.60
C ARG A 378 -42.55 60.47 21.02
N VAL A 379 -42.19 59.27 21.47
CA VAL A 379 -42.21 58.90 22.88
C VAL A 379 -41.20 59.78 23.59
N VAL A 380 -41.62 60.47 24.65
CA VAL A 380 -40.67 61.13 25.57
C VAL A 380 -40.03 60.01 26.38
N ILE A 381 -38.77 59.68 26.05
CA ILE A 381 -38.02 58.62 26.74
C ILE A 381 -37.90 59.04 28.21
N GLN A 382 -38.45 58.21 29.11
CA GLN A 382 -38.31 58.44 30.54
C GLN A 382 -36.89 58.06 30.97
N PRO A 383 -36.25 58.79 31.91
CA PRO A 383 -34.85 58.54 32.28
C PRO A 383 -34.60 57.14 32.86
N GLN A 384 -35.65 56.47 33.38
CA GLN A 384 -35.57 55.06 33.79
C GLN A 384 -35.40 54.11 32.58
N VAL A 385 -36.15 54.33 31.50
CA VAL A 385 -36.05 53.52 30.28
C VAL A 385 -34.72 53.79 29.57
N GLU A 386 -34.24 55.03 29.58
CA GLU A 386 -32.92 55.39 29.04
C GLU A 386 -31.77 54.73 29.82
N CYS A 387 -31.90 54.59 31.14
CA CYS A 387 -30.93 53.87 31.96
C CYS A 387 -30.83 52.38 31.58
N GLU A 388 -31.96 51.67 31.53
CA GLU A 388 -31.98 50.26 31.14
C GLU A 388 -31.61 50.03 29.66
N ALA A 389 -31.93 50.98 28.77
CA ALA A 389 -31.49 50.94 27.37
C ALA A 389 -29.95 51.03 27.26
N ASN A 390 -29.31 51.96 27.98
CA ASN A 390 -27.85 52.07 27.99
C ASN A 390 -27.19 50.83 28.62
N ARG A 391 -27.78 50.25 29.67
CA ARG A 391 -27.34 48.97 30.29
C ARG A 391 -27.39 47.82 29.27
N LEU A 392 -28.51 47.67 28.57
CA LEU A 392 -28.72 46.65 27.54
C LEU A 392 -27.75 46.85 26.34
N ARG A 393 -27.50 48.10 25.93
CA ARG A 393 -26.48 48.44 24.92
C ARG A 393 -25.07 48.00 25.36
N GLY A 394 -24.76 48.13 26.66
CA GLY A 394 -23.54 47.60 27.28
C GLY A 394 -23.39 46.08 27.08
N CYS A 395 -24.43 45.32 27.43
CA CYS A 395 -24.43 43.85 27.26
C CYS A 395 -24.28 43.44 25.77
N LEU A 396 -24.94 44.15 24.83
CA LEU A 396 -24.80 43.89 23.39
C LEU A 396 -23.38 44.17 22.86
N SER A 397 -22.71 45.20 23.39
CA SER A 397 -21.30 45.48 23.04
C SER A 397 -20.35 44.39 23.52
N GLU A 398 -20.60 43.81 24.70
CA GLU A 398 -19.84 42.67 25.22
C GLU A 398 -20.11 41.37 24.44
N VAL A 399 -21.35 41.13 23.98
CA VAL A 399 -21.65 40.03 23.05
C VAL A 399 -20.84 40.18 21.76
N THR A 400 -20.80 41.40 21.21
CA THR A 400 -20.02 41.71 19.99
C THR A 400 -18.51 41.52 20.23
N ARG A 401 -18.02 41.85 21.43
CA ARG A 401 -16.61 41.63 21.84
C ARG A 401 -16.29 40.14 22.03
N MET A 402 -17.23 39.35 22.54
CA MET A 402 -17.12 37.90 22.68
C MET A 402 -17.08 37.20 21.31
N GLU A 403 -18.01 37.52 20.41
CA GLU A 403 -18.00 37.01 19.03
C GLU A 403 -16.66 37.28 18.32
N ASN A 404 -16.14 38.50 18.42
CA ASN A 404 -14.88 38.87 17.78
C ASN A 404 -13.65 38.19 18.42
N ARG A 405 -13.66 37.96 19.74
CA ARG A 405 -12.66 37.14 20.44
C ARG A 405 -12.68 35.70 19.91
N ARG A 406 -13.88 35.12 19.82
CA ARG A 406 -14.12 33.75 19.36
C ARG A 406 -13.71 33.51 17.91
N ARG A 407 -14.06 34.41 16.98
CA ARG A 407 -13.66 34.32 15.56
C ARG A 407 -12.14 34.23 15.40
N ARG A 408 -11.39 35.06 16.13
CA ARG A 408 -9.90 35.03 16.16
C ARG A 408 -9.37 33.72 16.75
N ARG A 409 -10.01 33.21 17.80
CA ARG A 409 -9.63 31.96 18.47
C ARG A 409 -9.87 30.72 17.60
N ILE A 410 -10.99 30.66 16.88
CA ILE A 410 -11.25 29.61 15.87
C ILE A 410 -10.16 29.61 14.78
N GLN A 411 -9.71 30.79 14.33
CA GLN A 411 -8.61 30.88 13.36
C GLN A 411 -7.28 30.38 13.97
N ALA A 412 -6.95 30.81 15.19
CA ALA A 412 -5.74 30.36 15.89
C ALA A 412 -5.72 28.82 16.10
N LEU A 413 -6.86 28.19 16.41
CA LEU A 413 -7.00 26.73 16.47
C LEU A 413 -6.74 26.06 15.11
N LYS A 414 -7.32 26.61 14.03
CA LYS A 414 -7.14 26.11 12.65
C LYS A 414 -5.68 26.19 12.20
N ASP A 415 -4.95 27.25 12.59
CA ASP A 415 -3.52 27.40 12.26
C ASP A 415 -2.60 26.60 13.20
N LYS A 416 -2.95 26.44 14.48
CA LYS A 416 -2.25 25.54 15.42
C LYS A 416 -2.30 24.09 14.94
N ALA A 417 -3.47 23.59 14.52
CA ALA A 417 -3.60 22.23 13.96
C ALA A 417 -2.86 22.02 12.63
N ARG A 418 -2.62 23.07 11.86
CA ARG A 418 -1.78 23.01 10.65
C ARG A 418 -0.28 22.95 10.94
N ALA A 419 0.15 23.51 12.08
CA ALA A 419 1.54 23.52 12.52
C ALA A 419 1.93 22.28 13.36
N ASP A 420 0.94 21.53 13.85
CA ASP A 420 1.12 20.31 14.64
C ASP A 420 1.47 19.10 13.74
N ASP A 421 2.78 18.92 13.50
CA ASP A 421 3.36 17.77 12.81
C ASP A 421 3.96 16.74 13.79
N ILE A 422 3.41 15.54 13.80
CA ILE A 422 3.86 14.43 14.65
C ILE A 422 4.98 13.58 14.00
N HIS A 423 5.29 13.73 12.71
CA HIS A 423 6.29 12.87 12.03
C HIS A 423 7.67 12.83 12.72
N PRO A 424 8.24 13.93 13.24
CA PRO A 424 9.52 13.88 13.97
C PRO A 424 9.45 13.03 15.25
N ALA A 425 8.33 13.10 15.98
CA ALA A 425 8.11 12.35 17.20
C ALA A 425 7.88 10.85 16.91
N LEU A 426 7.10 10.54 15.88
CA LEU A 426 6.91 9.18 15.37
C LEU A 426 8.23 8.53 14.95
N LEU A 427 9.09 9.23 14.20
CA LEU A 427 10.39 8.71 13.81
C LEU A 427 11.31 8.46 15.01
N THR A 428 11.26 9.34 16.02
CA THR A 428 12.03 9.18 17.26
C THR A 428 11.58 7.94 18.05
N GLN A 429 10.27 7.73 18.19
CA GLN A 429 9.70 6.53 18.84
C GLN A 429 9.94 5.26 18.01
N THR A 430 9.93 5.36 16.67
CA THR A 430 10.25 4.24 15.76
C THR A 430 11.68 3.76 15.97
N ALA A 431 12.67 4.67 15.92
CA ALA A 431 14.08 4.34 16.15
C ALA A 431 14.34 3.80 17.57
N ARG A 432 13.52 4.22 18.56
CA ARG A 432 13.53 3.64 19.90
C ARG A 432 13.03 2.19 19.91
N LEU A 433 11.89 1.91 19.29
CA LEU A 433 11.30 0.58 19.19
C LEU A 433 12.22 -0.40 18.41
N GLU A 434 12.82 0.05 17.30
CA GLU A 434 13.78 -0.74 16.52
C GLU A 434 15.03 -1.11 17.33
N ARG A 435 15.46 -0.27 18.26
CA ARG A 435 16.60 -0.52 19.16
C ARG A 435 16.24 -1.42 20.34
N GLU A 436 15.05 -1.23 20.93
CA GLU A 436 14.61 -1.97 22.12
C GLU A 436 14.04 -3.36 21.77
N PHE A 437 13.44 -3.53 20.58
CA PHE A 437 12.82 -4.79 20.14
C PHE A 437 13.12 -5.12 18.66
N PRO A 438 14.38 -5.36 18.25
CA PRO A 438 14.76 -5.51 16.82
C PRO A 438 14.07 -6.66 16.05
N MET A 439 13.51 -7.64 16.75
CA MET A 439 12.83 -8.82 16.18
C MET A 439 11.29 -8.70 16.21
N GLN A 440 10.73 -7.62 16.75
CA GLN A 440 9.28 -7.42 16.85
C GLN A 440 8.79 -6.50 15.70
N PRO A 441 7.75 -6.88 14.94
CA PRO A 441 7.17 -5.99 13.94
C PRO A 441 6.53 -4.79 14.62
N ILE A 442 6.85 -3.59 14.13
CA ILE A 442 6.30 -2.33 14.64
C ILE A 442 4.81 -2.25 14.35
N GLN A 443 4.01 -1.82 15.32
CA GLN A 443 2.55 -1.72 15.25
C GLN A 443 2.07 -0.34 15.69
N ALA A 444 0.96 0.14 15.10
CA ALA A 444 0.39 1.45 15.42
C ALA A 444 0.00 1.62 16.91
N SER A 445 -0.31 0.51 17.59
CA SER A 445 -0.60 0.45 19.03
C SER A 445 0.59 0.83 19.93
N GLN A 446 1.82 0.78 19.43
CA GLN A 446 3.04 1.16 20.18
C GLN A 446 3.28 2.68 20.22
N PHE A 447 2.36 3.46 19.63
CA PHE A 447 2.39 4.93 19.59
C PHE A 447 1.21 5.57 20.35
N GLU A 448 0.36 4.78 21.04
CA GLU A 448 -0.81 5.30 21.77
C GLU A 448 -0.42 6.31 22.85
N ASP A 449 0.56 5.99 23.71
CA ASP A 449 1.11 6.90 24.73
C ASP A 449 1.59 8.22 24.11
N LEU A 450 2.22 8.15 22.92
CA LEU A 450 2.71 9.30 22.18
C LEU A 450 1.57 10.16 21.62
N PHE A 451 0.47 9.55 21.18
CA PHE A 451 -0.73 10.29 20.78
C PHE A 451 -1.35 11.01 21.97
N GLU A 452 -1.43 10.37 23.14
CA GLU A 452 -1.95 11.02 24.35
C GLU A 452 -1.05 12.17 24.80
N ASP A 453 0.27 12.00 24.81
CA ASP A 453 1.22 13.06 25.16
C ASP A 453 1.16 14.24 24.18
N GLN A 454 1.12 13.99 22.87
CA GLN A 454 1.03 15.07 21.87
C GLN A 454 -0.32 15.81 21.94
N LEU A 455 -1.45 15.11 22.18
CA LEU A 455 -2.77 15.75 22.26
C LEU A 455 -2.93 16.67 23.49
N LYS A 456 -2.08 16.55 24.54
CA LYS A 456 -2.05 17.48 25.68
C LYS A 456 -1.70 18.92 25.27
N LEU A 457 -1.11 19.10 24.08
CA LEU A 457 -0.93 20.41 23.43
C LEU A 457 -2.23 21.24 23.36
N TYR A 458 -3.40 20.59 23.36
CA TYR A 458 -4.72 21.22 23.25
C TYR A 458 -5.50 21.31 24.58
N ASP A 459 -4.92 20.89 25.72
CA ASP A 459 -5.64 20.93 27.01
C ASP A 459 -5.93 22.35 27.49
N SER A 460 -5.02 23.30 27.29
CA SER A 460 -5.28 24.72 27.55
C SER A 460 -6.42 25.28 26.68
N ASP A 461 -6.62 24.74 25.47
CA ASP A 461 -7.77 25.11 24.63
C ASP A 461 -9.08 24.49 25.15
N ARG A 462 -9.05 23.28 25.70
CA ARG A 462 -10.20 22.66 26.40
C ARG A 462 -10.60 23.47 27.65
N GLU A 463 -9.62 23.87 28.47
CA GLU A 463 -9.85 24.72 29.65
C GLU A 463 -10.43 26.09 29.26
N MET A 464 -9.81 26.77 28.29
CA MET A 464 -10.32 28.05 27.78
C MET A 464 -11.69 27.91 27.08
N LEU A 465 -12.04 26.74 26.53
CA LEU A 465 -13.39 26.48 25.98
C LEU A 465 -14.43 26.40 27.10
N ALA A 466 -14.15 25.65 28.17
CA ALA A 466 -15.01 25.55 29.34
C ALA A 466 -15.16 26.90 30.07
N GLN A 467 -14.12 27.73 30.08
CA GLN A 467 -14.18 29.10 30.59
C GLN A 467 -15.05 30.01 29.70
N GLU A 468 -14.86 29.99 28.38
CA GLU A 468 -15.62 30.83 27.44
C GLU A 468 -17.12 30.46 27.43
N ARG A 469 -17.46 29.19 27.70
CA ARG A 469 -18.85 28.76 27.95
C ARG A 469 -19.46 29.44 29.17
N ARG A 470 -18.77 29.42 30.33
CA ARG A 470 -19.24 30.09 31.57
C ARG A 470 -19.42 31.60 31.37
N GLU A 471 -18.50 32.23 30.64
CA GLU A 471 -18.60 33.65 30.29
C GLU A 471 -19.83 33.93 29.43
N GLN A 472 -20.13 33.07 28.45
CA GLN A 472 -21.33 33.19 27.63
C GLN A 472 -22.62 32.95 28.42
N ASP A 473 -22.68 31.94 29.29
CA ASP A 473 -23.85 31.65 30.10
C ASP A 473 -24.19 32.85 31.00
N HIS A 474 -23.18 33.41 31.68
CA HIS A 474 -23.34 34.60 32.51
C HIS A 474 -23.78 35.84 31.70
N LEU A 475 -23.18 36.08 30.53
CA LEU A 475 -23.56 37.18 29.64
C LEU A 475 -24.97 37.00 29.08
N SER A 476 -25.40 35.76 28.79
CA SER A 476 -26.74 35.43 28.34
C SER A 476 -27.80 35.78 29.38
N ASP A 477 -27.53 35.51 30.67
CA ASP A 477 -28.43 35.88 31.75
C ASP A 477 -28.42 37.39 32.04
N GLN A 478 -27.28 38.07 31.91
CA GLN A 478 -27.25 39.55 31.92
C GLN A 478 -28.12 40.15 30.81
N VAL A 479 -28.03 39.63 29.57
CA VAL A 479 -28.85 40.08 28.43
C VAL A 479 -30.34 39.82 28.68
N ARG A 480 -30.72 38.63 29.20
CA ARG A 480 -32.11 38.31 29.55
C ARG A 480 -32.68 39.27 30.59
N GLU A 481 -31.94 39.54 31.66
CA GLU A 481 -32.41 40.40 32.76
C GLU A 481 -32.43 41.88 32.37
N ALA A 482 -31.43 42.37 31.63
CA ALA A 482 -31.44 43.72 31.07
C ALA A 482 -32.61 43.92 30.09
N ASN A 483 -32.89 42.94 29.22
CA ASN A 483 -34.05 43.03 28.31
C ASN A 483 -35.39 42.91 29.05
N ARG A 484 -35.46 42.15 30.15
CA ARG A 484 -36.64 42.10 31.04
C ARG A 484 -36.89 43.45 31.73
N ALA A 485 -35.86 44.12 32.21
CA ALA A 485 -35.98 45.47 32.79
C ALA A 485 -36.39 46.51 31.74
N PHE A 486 -35.78 46.43 30.54
CA PHE A 486 -36.11 47.26 29.38
C PHE A 486 -37.58 47.09 28.94
N THR A 487 -38.03 45.87 28.63
CA THR A 487 -39.44 45.60 28.25
C THR A 487 -40.43 45.75 29.42
N GLY A 488 -39.97 45.62 30.67
CA GLY A 488 -40.75 45.88 31.87
C GLY A 488 -41.11 47.36 32.04
N SER A 489 -40.18 48.25 31.71
CA SER A 489 -40.34 49.71 31.74
C SER A 489 -40.93 50.28 30.44
N HIS A 490 -40.64 49.67 29.28
CA HIS A 490 -41.21 50.03 27.98
C HIS A 490 -42.52 49.28 27.68
N LYS A 491 -43.63 49.75 28.28
CA LYS A 491 -44.98 49.19 28.06
C LYS A 491 -45.93 50.17 27.36
N GLY A 492 -46.24 49.88 26.09
CA GLY A 492 -47.55 50.23 25.51
C GLY A 492 -47.58 51.27 24.40
N ASP A 493 -46.89 51.02 23.29
CA ASP A 493 -47.22 51.65 21.99
C ASP A 493 -47.35 50.57 20.90
N ALA A 494 -48.26 50.76 19.95
CA ALA A 494 -48.44 49.84 18.82
C ALA A 494 -47.46 50.15 17.69
N SER A 495 -47.26 51.44 17.37
CA SER A 495 -46.34 51.87 16.31
C SER A 495 -44.88 51.52 16.59
N THR A 496 -44.46 51.47 17.87
CA THR A 496 -43.10 51.04 18.23
C THR A 496 -42.90 49.55 17.98
N LYS A 497 -43.92 48.70 18.15
CA LYS A 497 -43.85 47.27 17.83
C LYS A 497 -43.81 47.00 16.33
N GLU A 498 -44.58 47.72 15.54
CA GLU A 498 -44.52 47.62 14.07
C GLU A 498 -43.14 48.07 13.54
N ARG A 499 -42.57 49.13 14.13
CA ARG A 499 -41.21 49.59 13.86
C ARG A 499 -40.14 48.59 14.31
N GLU A 500 -40.27 48.02 15.51
CA GLU A 500 -39.40 46.97 16.04
C GLU A 500 -39.36 45.74 15.13
N ALA A 501 -40.53 45.25 14.69
CA ALA A 501 -40.63 44.14 13.75
C ALA A 501 -39.96 44.46 12.41
N ALA A 502 -40.23 45.63 11.81
CA ALA A 502 -39.62 46.04 10.55
C ALA A 502 -38.08 46.19 10.64
N LEU A 503 -37.55 46.68 11.77
CA LEU A 503 -36.11 46.74 12.02
C LEU A 503 -35.50 45.34 12.21
N GLN A 504 -36.16 44.46 12.97
CA GLN A 504 -35.67 43.11 13.22
C GLN A 504 -35.72 42.25 11.93
N ASP A 505 -36.72 42.41 11.08
CA ASP A 505 -36.80 41.73 9.78
C ASP A 505 -35.68 42.15 8.83
N LEU A 506 -35.32 43.44 8.80
CA LEU A 506 -34.18 43.93 7.99
C LEU A 506 -32.84 43.43 8.53
N GLU A 507 -32.65 43.37 9.85
CA GLU A 507 -31.42 42.84 10.47
C GLU A 507 -31.31 41.32 10.28
N ASN A 508 -32.40 40.58 10.49
CA ASN A 508 -32.52 39.17 10.11
C ASN A 508 -32.23 38.97 8.60
N GLY A 509 -32.62 39.95 7.76
CA GLY A 509 -32.30 40.01 6.34
C GLY A 509 -30.80 40.14 6.06
N TYR A 510 -30.11 41.06 6.74
CA TYR A 510 -28.65 41.20 6.64
C TYR A 510 -27.93 39.90 7.02
N LEU A 511 -28.32 39.27 8.13
CA LEU A 511 -27.75 37.99 8.56
C LEU A 511 -28.00 36.88 7.51
N LYS A 512 -29.22 36.73 7.00
CA LYS A 512 -29.55 35.75 5.94
C LYS A 512 -28.79 36.01 4.63
N TYR A 513 -28.64 37.27 4.22
CA TYR A 513 -27.85 37.64 3.03
C TYR A 513 -26.41 37.17 3.17
N LYS A 514 -25.80 37.42 4.34
CA LYS A 514 -24.43 37.00 4.64
C LYS A 514 -24.28 35.49 4.78
N GLU A 515 -25.26 34.80 5.35
CA GLU A 515 -25.31 33.33 5.42
C GLU A 515 -25.34 32.71 4.01
N ILE A 516 -26.20 33.23 3.12
CA ILE A 516 -26.31 32.76 1.73
C ILE A 516 -25.01 32.98 0.96
N ILE A 517 -24.31 34.11 1.16
CA ILE A 517 -22.96 34.31 0.60
C ILE A 517 -22.01 33.22 1.09
N SER A 518 -21.95 32.97 2.40
CA SER A 518 -21.08 31.93 2.98
C SER A 518 -21.37 30.55 2.39
N ASN A 519 -22.64 30.20 2.25
CA ASN A 519 -23.07 28.92 1.68
C ASN A 519 -22.73 28.80 0.19
N LEU A 520 -22.83 29.88 -0.59
CA LEU A 520 -22.44 29.92 -2.01
C LEU A 520 -20.92 29.86 -2.18
N ASP A 521 -20.15 30.56 -1.36
CA ASP A 521 -18.68 30.52 -1.40
C ASP A 521 -18.16 29.11 -0.99
N VAL A 522 -18.82 28.44 -0.05
CA VAL A 522 -18.58 27.02 0.30
C VAL A 522 -18.96 26.07 -0.84
N GLY A 523 -20.16 26.23 -1.43
CA GLY A 523 -20.62 25.41 -2.56
C GLY A 523 -19.69 25.55 -3.78
N ARG A 524 -19.27 26.78 -4.10
CA ARG A 524 -18.27 27.06 -5.13
C ARG A 524 -16.94 26.35 -4.84
N LYS A 525 -16.46 26.35 -3.59
CA LYS A 525 -15.24 25.60 -3.22
C LYS A 525 -15.46 24.10 -3.41
N PHE A 526 -16.58 23.55 -2.93
CA PHE A 526 -16.91 22.13 -3.05
C PHE A 526 -16.85 21.66 -4.51
N TYR A 527 -17.52 22.35 -5.44
CA TYR A 527 -17.45 21.98 -6.87
C TYR A 527 -16.03 22.12 -7.44
N ASN A 528 -15.27 23.16 -7.07
CA ASN A 528 -13.86 23.29 -7.50
C ASN A 528 -12.93 22.19 -6.93
N ASP A 529 -13.27 21.56 -5.80
CA ASP A 529 -12.58 20.38 -5.29
C ASP A 529 -13.09 19.09 -5.96
N LEU A 530 -14.40 18.96 -6.21
CA LEU A 530 -15.03 17.85 -6.93
C LEU A 530 -14.53 17.73 -8.38
N ALA A 531 -14.36 18.84 -9.09
CA ALA A 531 -13.76 18.91 -10.43
C ALA A 531 -12.46 18.10 -10.55
N LYS A 532 -11.61 18.13 -9.51
CA LYS A 532 -10.32 17.42 -9.46
C LYS A 532 -10.50 15.91 -9.30
N ILE A 533 -11.53 15.50 -8.56
CA ILE A 533 -11.89 14.08 -8.34
C ILE A 533 -12.50 13.51 -9.62
N VAL A 534 -13.43 14.25 -10.23
CA VAL A 534 -14.12 13.85 -11.46
C VAL A 534 -13.17 13.79 -12.66
N ALA A 535 -12.25 14.74 -12.80
CA ALA A 535 -11.22 14.70 -13.85
C ALA A 535 -10.33 13.45 -13.72
N ARG A 536 -9.90 13.10 -12.49
CA ARG A 536 -9.14 11.86 -12.24
C ARG A 536 -9.95 10.61 -12.58
N PHE A 537 -11.20 10.52 -12.12
CA PHE A 537 -12.11 9.41 -12.44
C PHE A 537 -12.24 9.21 -13.96
N ARG A 538 -12.43 10.29 -14.72
CA ARG A 538 -12.47 10.22 -16.19
C ARG A 538 -11.15 9.75 -16.79
N ASP A 539 -10.02 10.25 -16.31
CA ASP A 539 -8.71 9.92 -16.88
C ASP A 539 -8.30 8.47 -16.54
N ASP A 540 -8.64 7.98 -15.34
CA ASP A 540 -8.57 6.56 -14.95
C ASP A 540 -9.50 5.69 -15.83
N ALA A 541 -10.71 6.16 -16.13
CA ALA A 541 -11.62 5.48 -17.07
C ALA A 541 -11.05 5.43 -18.50
N LYS A 542 -10.47 6.52 -19.00
CA LYS A 542 -9.79 6.53 -20.32
C LYS A 542 -8.63 5.53 -20.36
N ALA A 543 -7.81 5.47 -19.32
CA ALA A 543 -6.72 4.51 -19.20
C ALA A 543 -7.24 3.06 -19.15
N PHE A 544 -8.28 2.79 -18.36
CA PHE A 544 -8.93 1.47 -18.28
C PHE A 544 -9.52 1.04 -19.63
N VAL A 545 -10.29 1.88 -20.31
CA VAL A 545 -10.89 1.55 -21.61
C VAL A 545 -9.82 1.33 -22.68
N HIS A 546 -8.73 2.12 -22.68
CA HIS A 546 -7.62 1.89 -23.61
C HIS A 546 -6.94 0.53 -23.35
N GLN A 547 -6.58 0.23 -22.10
CA GLN A 547 -6.01 -1.07 -21.70
C GLN A 547 -6.94 -2.23 -22.08
N ARG A 548 -8.25 -2.08 -21.82
CA ARG A 548 -9.26 -3.10 -22.12
C ARG A 548 -9.47 -3.31 -23.63
N ARG A 549 -9.28 -2.30 -24.47
CA ARG A 549 -9.28 -2.44 -25.93
C ARG A 549 -8.00 -3.09 -26.47
N MET A 550 -6.84 -2.82 -25.86
CA MET A 550 -5.58 -3.49 -26.21
C MET A 550 -5.64 -5.00 -25.89
N GLU A 551 -6.12 -5.37 -24.70
CA GLU A 551 -6.40 -6.77 -24.33
C GLU A 551 -7.43 -7.45 -25.25
N ALA A 552 -8.48 -6.71 -25.65
CA ALA A 552 -9.49 -7.21 -26.57
C ALA A 552 -8.86 -7.57 -27.93
N SER A 553 -8.08 -6.65 -28.50
CA SER A 553 -7.38 -6.86 -29.78
C SER A 553 -6.39 -8.02 -29.72
N GLN A 554 -5.69 -8.20 -28.59
CA GLN A 554 -4.77 -9.33 -28.42
C GLN A 554 -5.52 -10.66 -28.43
N LEU A 555 -6.63 -10.78 -27.68
CA LEU A 555 -7.44 -12.01 -27.73
C LEU A 555 -8.10 -12.26 -29.09
N GLU A 556 -8.55 -11.22 -29.81
CA GLU A 556 -9.05 -11.44 -31.18
C GLU A 556 -7.97 -12.01 -32.12
N VAL A 557 -6.72 -11.56 -31.97
CA VAL A 557 -5.56 -12.13 -32.70
C VAL A 557 -5.29 -13.57 -32.27
N ASP A 558 -5.26 -13.87 -30.97
CA ASP A 558 -4.98 -15.22 -30.46
C ASP A 558 -6.08 -16.23 -30.83
N ILE A 559 -7.35 -15.82 -30.76
CA ILE A 559 -8.51 -16.61 -31.22
C ILE A 559 -8.46 -16.85 -32.73
N SER A 560 -8.05 -15.85 -33.52
CA SER A 560 -7.86 -15.97 -34.97
C SER A 560 -6.74 -16.97 -35.30
N ASN A 561 -5.58 -16.81 -34.67
CA ASN A 561 -4.41 -17.70 -34.84
C ASN A 561 -4.75 -19.15 -34.46
N ALA A 562 -5.41 -19.37 -33.31
CA ALA A 562 -5.84 -20.71 -32.89
C ALA A 562 -6.85 -21.33 -33.87
N THR A 563 -7.73 -20.53 -34.46
CA THR A 563 -8.72 -21.00 -35.44
C THR A 563 -8.08 -21.31 -36.79
N ALA A 564 -7.10 -20.52 -37.23
CA ALA A 564 -6.30 -20.79 -38.43
C ALA A 564 -5.51 -22.10 -38.31
N MET A 565 -4.83 -22.31 -37.18
CA MET A 565 -4.12 -23.56 -36.88
C MET A 565 -5.06 -24.78 -36.84
N ALA A 566 -6.27 -24.64 -36.29
CA ALA A 566 -7.27 -25.69 -36.30
C ALA A 566 -7.75 -26.05 -37.73
N SER A 567 -7.94 -25.06 -38.60
CA SER A 567 -8.37 -25.30 -40.00
C SER A 567 -7.31 -25.99 -40.86
N LEU A 568 -6.02 -25.74 -40.60
CA LEU A 568 -4.91 -26.44 -41.25
C LEU A 568 -4.92 -27.95 -40.90
N HIS A 569 -5.28 -28.30 -39.66
CA HIS A 569 -5.37 -29.71 -39.24
C HIS A 569 -6.55 -30.48 -39.87
N ILE A 570 -7.59 -29.77 -40.34
CA ILE A 570 -8.74 -30.34 -41.07
C ILE A 570 -8.44 -30.58 -42.57
N SER A 571 -7.32 -30.06 -43.08
CA SER A 571 -7.01 -30.03 -44.52
C SER A 571 -6.27 -31.28 -45.06
N GLN A 572 -6.67 -32.49 -44.63
CA GLN A 572 -6.25 -33.74 -45.30
C GLN A 572 -7.33 -34.23 -46.29
N PRO A 573 -7.06 -34.24 -47.60
CA PRO A 573 -8.01 -34.76 -48.58
C PRO A 573 -8.01 -36.30 -48.60
N HIS A 574 -9.07 -36.92 -48.09
CA HIS A 574 -9.26 -38.37 -48.20
C HIS A 574 -9.42 -38.79 -49.68
N LEU A 575 -8.47 -39.58 -50.18
CA LEU A 575 -8.56 -40.15 -51.52
C LEU A 575 -9.65 -41.22 -51.60
N ARG A 576 -10.45 -41.14 -52.66
CA ARG A 576 -11.69 -41.88 -52.86
C ARG A 576 -11.44 -43.26 -53.46
N GLN A 577 -11.82 -44.33 -52.75
CA GLN A 577 -12.06 -45.66 -53.34
C GLN A 577 -13.49 -46.12 -53.04
N GLN A 578 -14.04 -46.95 -53.92
CA GLN A 578 -15.41 -47.46 -53.89
C GLN A 578 -15.43 -49.00 -53.74
N PRO A 579 -16.59 -49.63 -53.43
CA PRO A 579 -16.64 -50.65 -52.39
C PRO A 579 -16.66 -52.10 -52.88
N GLN A 580 -16.37 -53.02 -51.95
CA GLN A 580 -16.86 -54.41 -51.96
C GLN A 580 -17.37 -54.80 -50.57
N GLU A 581 -18.15 -55.88 -50.50
CA GLU A 581 -19.11 -56.15 -49.40
C GLU A 581 -18.69 -57.25 -48.41
N SER A 582 -19.40 -57.29 -47.28
CA SER A 582 -19.56 -58.41 -46.34
C SER A 582 -18.36 -58.77 -45.43
N GLY A 583 -18.61 -59.31 -44.22
CA GLY A 583 -17.55 -59.75 -43.29
C GLY A 583 -17.75 -59.58 -41.78
N ARG A 584 -19.00 -59.65 -41.29
CA ARG A 584 -19.44 -59.58 -39.87
C ARG A 584 -18.55 -60.36 -38.87
N ILE A 585 -18.14 -59.74 -37.73
CA ILE A 585 -18.15 -60.25 -36.31
C ILE A 585 -17.18 -59.46 -35.39
N HIS A 586 -17.49 -59.39 -34.08
CA HIS A 586 -16.69 -58.75 -33.01
C HIS A 586 -15.46 -59.59 -32.58
N HIS A 587 -14.52 -59.01 -31.82
CA HIS A 587 -14.08 -59.42 -30.45
C HIS A 587 -12.93 -58.49 -29.96
N PRO A 588 -12.62 -58.38 -28.64
CA PRO A 588 -11.75 -57.32 -28.09
C PRO A 588 -10.39 -57.88 -27.58
N PRO A 589 -9.60 -57.29 -26.63
CA PRO A 589 -8.17 -57.04 -26.90
C PRO A 589 -7.19 -57.82 -26.00
N SER A 590 -5.92 -57.93 -26.42
CA SER A 590 -4.79 -58.18 -25.51
C SER A 590 -3.42 -57.80 -26.10
N ALA A 591 -2.39 -57.77 -25.26
CA ALA A 591 -1.10 -57.11 -25.50
C ALA A 591 0.07 -58.04 -25.92
N TYR A 592 1.24 -57.41 -26.16
CA TYR A 592 2.63 -57.87 -25.96
C TYR A 592 3.60 -57.88 -27.17
N SER A 593 4.85 -57.51 -26.83
CA SER A 593 6.15 -57.78 -27.49
C SER A 593 6.52 -57.13 -28.85
N ALA A 594 7.33 -56.07 -28.74
CA ALA A 594 8.71 -55.97 -29.25
C ALA A 594 9.14 -56.66 -30.56
N ALA A 595 9.68 -55.87 -31.50
CA ALA A 595 11.05 -56.03 -32.03
C ALA A 595 11.50 -54.79 -32.83
N GLN A 596 12.81 -54.52 -32.89
CA GLN A 596 13.44 -53.75 -33.97
C GLN A 596 13.84 -54.72 -35.10
N PRO A 597 14.13 -54.23 -36.32
CA PRO A 597 15.54 -53.98 -36.63
C PRO A 597 15.78 -52.66 -37.38
N ALA A 598 17.03 -52.20 -37.37
CA ALA A 598 17.47 -51.00 -38.08
C ALA A 598 18.06 -51.32 -39.47
N GLN A 599 17.91 -50.40 -40.41
CA GLN A 599 18.73 -50.31 -41.63
C GLN A 599 19.07 -48.84 -41.93
N ALA A 600 20.31 -48.61 -42.35
CA ALA A 600 20.79 -47.41 -43.04
C ALA A 600 21.03 -47.77 -44.53
N PRO A 601 21.39 -46.86 -45.48
CA PRO A 601 22.66 -46.11 -45.40
C PRO A 601 22.72 -44.75 -46.17
N THR A 602 23.96 -44.24 -46.29
CA THR A 602 24.54 -43.35 -47.34
C THR A 602 24.18 -41.85 -47.41
N GLN A 603 25.25 -41.03 -47.29
CA GLN A 603 25.39 -39.70 -47.89
C GLN A 603 25.86 -39.80 -49.36
N PRO A 604 25.92 -38.67 -50.09
CA PRO A 604 27.23 -38.20 -50.58
C PRO A 604 27.50 -36.70 -50.31
N PRO A 605 28.77 -36.23 -50.33
CA PRO A 605 29.16 -34.86 -49.98
C PRO A 605 29.62 -34.04 -51.25
N PRO A 606 30.51 -33.02 -51.22
CA PRO A 606 30.18 -31.71 -51.80
C PRO A 606 31.17 -31.24 -52.90
N PRO A 607 31.09 -29.96 -53.31
CA PRO A 607 32.33 -29.18 -53.51
C PRO A 607 32.35 -27.86 -52.72
N VAL A 608 33.54 -27.29 -52.55
CA VAL A 608 33.81 -26.10 -51.71
C VAL A 608 34.47 -25.00 -52.54
N HIS A 609 34.13 -23.73 -52.27
CA HIS A 609 34.99 -22.59 -52.62
C HIS A 609 34.90 -21.47 -51.58
N ASN A 610 36.06 -20.94 -51.19
CA ASN A 610 36.20 -19.84 -50.23
C ASN A 610 36.28 -18.49 -50.95
N VAL A 611 35.46 -17.52 -50.54
CA VAL A 611 35.87 -16.11 -50.42
C VAL A 611 35.20 -15.53 -49.17
N ARG A 612 35.93 -14.75 -48.37
CA ARG A 612 35.46 -14.04 -47.17
C ARG A 612 35.57 -12.53 -47.40
N PRO A 613 34.52 -11.76 -47.07
CA PRO A 613 34.79 -10.45 -46.46
C PRO A 613 33.81 -10.05 -45.34
N ALA A 614 34.33 -9.18 -44.46
CA ALA A 614 33.66 -8.15 -43.64
C ALA A 614 32.47 -8.50 -42.72
N GLU A 615 32.54 -7.95 -41.51
CA GLU A 615 31.52 -8.02 -40.46
C GLU A 615 30.47 -6.90 -40.62
N THR A 616 29.20 -7.18 -40.27
CA THR A 616 28.25 -6.16 -39.73
C THR A 616 27.00 -6.86 -39.19
N SER A 617 27.01 -7.20 -37.89
CA SER A 617 25.83 -7.73 -37.19
C SER A 617 25.01 -6.61 -36.55
N PRO A 618 23.67 -6.58 -36.70
CA PRO A 618 22.82 -5.64 -35.98
C PRO A 618 22.83 -5.92 -34.46
N PRO A 619 22.62 -4.91 -33.60
CA PRO A 619 22.70 -5.09 -32.16
C PRO A 619 21.55 -5.94 -31.61
N LEU A 620 21.90 -6.99 -30.85
CA LEU A 620 20.95 -7.79 -30.08
C LEU A 620 20.30 -6.91 -29.01
N THR A 621 18.96 -6.87 -29.01
CA THR A 621 18.19 -6.21 -27.95
C THR A 621 18.15 -7.11 -26.71
N ALA A 622 18.40 -6.53 -25.53
CA ALA A 622 18.37 -7.27 -24.28
C ALA A 622 16.94 -7.76 -23.95
N PRO A 623 16.76 -9.00 -23.45
CA PRO A 623 15.44 -9.51 -23.09
C PRO A 623 14.88 -8.74 -21.88
N GLN A 624 13.63 -8.27 -21.98
CA GLN A 624 12.94 -7.68 -20.83
C GLN A 624 12.40 -8.77 -19.89
N PRO A 625 12.43 -8.56 -18.57
CA PRO A 625 11.96 -9.53 -17.59
C PRO A 625 10.42 -9.58 -17.55
N VAL A 626 9.83 -10.50 -18.32
CA VAL A 626 8.40 -10.83 -18.22
C VAL A 626 8.13 -11.46 -16.85
N ARG A 627 7.40 -10.74 -15.99
CA ARG A 627 6.99 -11.25 -14.68
C ARG A 627 5.76 -12.17 -14.84
N ALA A 628 5.90 -13.44 -14.48
CA ALA A 628 4.75 -14.35 -14.45
C ALA A 628 3.73 -13.89 -13.39
N PRO A 629 2.40 -13.97 -13.66
CA PRO A 629 1.38 -13.56 -12.72
C PRO A 629 1.17 -14.61 -11.62
N VAL A 630 1.92 -14.49 -10.53
CA VAL A 630 1.65 -15.24 -9.29
C VAL A 630 0.63 -14.46 -8.47
N ALA A 631 -0.55 -15.03 -8.24
CA ALA A 631 -1.58 -14.42 -7.41
C ALA A 631 -1.16 -14.44 -5.92
N PRO A 632 -1.26 -13.30 -5.19
CA PRO A 632 -1.06 -13.29 -3.74
C PRO A 632 -2.27 -13.91 -3.01
N PRO A 633 -2.07 -14.45 -1.79
CA PRO A 633 -3.19 -14.92 -0.96
C PRO A 633 -4.07 -13.74 -0.51
N PRO A 634 -5.36 -13.98 -0.19
CA PRO A 634 -6.28 -12.91 0.20
C PRO A 634 -5.92 -12.35 1.58
N VAL A 635 -5.59 -11.06 1.62
CA VAL A 635 -5.38 -10.30 2.86
C VAL A 635 -6.37 -9.15 2.89
N SER A 636 -7.26 -9.15 3.89
CA SER A 636 -8.23 -8.08 4.13
C SER A 636 -7.52 -6.77 4.46
N THR A 637 -7.62 -5.77 3.57
CA THR A 637 -6.99 -4.46 3.76
C THR A 637 -8.04 -3.37 4.06
N PRO A 638 -7.90 -2.64 5.19
CA PRO A 638 -8.67 -1.42 5.42
C PRO A 638 -8.35 -0.34 4.39
N SER A 639 -9.31 0.54 4.11
CA SER A 639 -9.17 1.64 3.17
C SER A 639 -8.27 2.76 3.71
N MET A 640 -7.19 3.07 2.99
CA MET A 640 -6.29 4.20 3.26
C MET A 640 -6.80 5.51 2.61
N PRO A 641 -7.01 6.60 3.38
CA PRO A 641 -7.24 7.94 2.81
C PRO A 641 -5.90 8.67 2.57
N GLY A 642 -5.51 8.84 1.30
CA GLY A 642 -4.28 9.56 0.93
C GLY A 642 -4.49 11.07 0.87
N GLY A 643 -4.19 11.78 1.98
CA GLY A 643 -4.39 13.22 2.10
C GLY A 643 -3.38 14.08 1.32
N MET A 644 -3.87 14.90 0.37
CA MET A 644 -3.18 16.12 -0.06
C MET A 644 -3.73 17.30 0.78
N PRO A 645 -2.87 18.19 1.33
CA PRO A 645 -3.33 19.21 2.27
C PRO A 645 -4.27 20.22 1.61
N GLY A 646 -5.52 20.30 2.10
CA GLY A 646 -6.51 21.32 1.73
C GLY A 646 -7.76 20.84 0.98
N MET A 647 -7.83 19.57 0.58
CA MET A 647 -9.02 18.98 -0.04
C MET A 647 -10.15 18.78 0.99
N TRP A 648 -11.42 18.87 0.55
CA TRP A 648 -12.59 18.48 1.36
C TRP A 648 -12.62 16.96 1.62
N ALA A 649 -13.07 16.55 2.82
CA ALA A 649 -13.07 15.15 3.26
C ALA A 649 -14.48 14.53 3.20
N PRO A 650 -14.67 13.37 2.53
CA PRO A 650 -16.00 12.85 2.19
C PRO A 650 -16.81 12.29 3.37
N GLU A 651 -16.16 11.92 4.49
CA GLU A 651 -16.84 11.56 5.76
C GLU A 651 -17.70 12.73 6.30
N MET A 652 -17.35 13.97 5.94
CA MET A 652 -18.08 15.19 6.33
C MET A 652 -19.02 15.65 5.22
N GLY A 653 -20.08 14.86 4.98
CA GLY A 653 -21.21 15.25 4.15
C GLY A 653 -21.77 16.64 4.53
N ILE A 654 -22.32 17.36 3.55
CA ILE A 654 -22.59 18.80 3.68
C ILE A 654 -23.72 19.09 4.70
N ARG A 655 -23.33 19.35 5.96
CA ARG A 655 -24.27 19.58 7.07
C ARG A 655 -24.85 21.00 7.04
N PHE A 656 -26.06 21.14 6.52
CA PHE A 656 -26.82 22.39 6.63
C PHE A 656 -27.42 22.54 8.03
N GLY A 657 -26.68 23.23 8.90
CA GLY A 657 -27.24 23.82 10.11
C GLY A 657 -28.28 24.89 9.80
N SER A 658 -29.27 25.03 10.69
CA SER A 658 -30.30 26.06 10.61
C SER A 658 -29.80 27.39 11.20
N ALA A 659 -29.16 28.23 10.37
CA ALA A 659 -28.64 29.57 10.68
C ALA A 659 -27.44 29.63 11.67
N ALA A 660 -26.56 30.64 11.68
CA ALA A 660 -26.12 31.53 10.58
C ALA A 660 -24.82 32.32 10.94
N ALA A 661 -23.75 32.19 10.14
CA ALA A 661 -22.51 33.03 10.16
C ALA A 661 -22.64 34.23 9.16
N PRO A 662 -21.63 35.11 8.82
CA PRO A 662 -20.15 35.23 9.06
C PRO A 662 -19.72 36.72 9.39
N PRO A 663 -18.85 37.52 8.69
CA PRO A 663 -17.51 37.40 8.04
C PRO A 663 -16.39 38.18 8.86
N ASN A 664 -15.39 38.98 8.44
CA ASN A 664 -14.71 39.38 7.17
C ASN A 664 -13.23 39.81 7.44
N GLY A 665 -12.41 40.08 6.41
CA GLY A 665 -11.12 40.82 6.43
C GLY A 665 -11.27 42.25 5.84
N PRO A 666 -10.34 42.81 5.00
CA PRO A 666 -9.05 42.31 4.46
C PRO A 666 -7.84 43.02 5.15
N PRO A 667 -6.88 43.83 4.58
CA PRO A 667 -6.63 44.39 3.22
C PRO A 667 -5.48 43.68 2.44
N SER A 668 -4.66 44.38 1.61
CA SER A 668 -3.76 43.77 0.62
C SER A 668 -2.53 44.59 0.14
N THR A 669 -1.43 43.89 -0.21
CA THR A 669 -0.33 44.26 -1.15
C THR A 669 0.28 42.97 -1.76
N GLY A 670 1.08 42.95 -2.84
CA GLY A 670 1.40 44.00 -3.82
C GLY A 670 2.84 43.95 -4.38
N ALA A 671 3.18 43.04 -5.31
CA ALA A 671 4.51 42.95 -5.97
C ALA A 671 4.47 42.29 -7.38
N GLY A 672 5.52 42.48 -8.19
CA GLY A 672 5.62 42.07 -9.60
C GLY A 672 6.43 40.78 -9.91
N PRO A 673 6.66 40.46 -11.21
CA PRO A 673 7.15 39.16 -11.66
C PRO A 673 8.68 38.99 -11.66
N ALA A 674 9.14 37.73 -11.61
CA ALA A 674 10.54 37.30 -11.71
C ALA A 674 10.72 36.22 -12.82
N PRO A 675 11.94 36.02 -13.38
CA PRO A 675 12.11 35.44 -14.72
C PRO A 675 12.27 33.91 -14.77
N SER A 676 12.03 33.38 -15.98
CA SER A 676 12.19 31.97 -16.36
C SER A 676 13.64 31.50 -16.46
N GLN A 677 13.92 30.25 -16.07
CA GLN A 677 15.14 29.50 -16.44
C GLN A 677 14.81 28.32 -17.38
N PRO A 678 15.74 27.91 -18.26
CA PRO A 678 15.47 26.92 -19.31
C PRO A 678 15.60 25.47 -18.83
N THR A 679 14.74 24.60 -19.36
CA THR A 679 14.82 23.14 -19.21
C THR A 679 15.94 22.54 -20.06
N ARG A 680 16.74 21.64 -19.47
CA ARG A 680 17.80 20.88 -20.17
C ARG A 680 17.34 19.44 -20.43
N ALA A 681 17.52 18.96 -21.66
CA ALA A 681 17.20 17.58 -22.04
C ALA A 681 18.13 16.55 -21.36
N PRO A 682 17.65 15.32 -21.09
CA PRO A 682 18.46 14.28 -20.45
C PRO A 682 19.58 13.77 -21.37
N GLN A 683 20.73 13.46 -20.79
CA GLN A 683 21.84 12.78 -21.46
C GLN A 683 22.02 11.38 -20.86
N SER A 684 22.27 10.40 -21.72
CA SER A 684 22.61 9.03 -21.31
C SER A 684 23.99 8.99 -20.64
N GLY A 685 24.05 8.45 -19.42
CA GLY A 685 25.30 8.27 -18.68
C GLY A 685 25.33 6.93 -17.94
N THR A 686 26.51 6.32 -17.88
CA THR A 686 26.74 5.04 -17.18
C THR A 686 26.55 5.19 -15.68
N TRP A 687 25.99 4.17 -15.02
CA TRP A 687 25.66 4.21 -13.59
C TRP A 687 26.91 4.23 -12.70
N ASP A 688 26.84 5.00 -11.61
CA ASP A 688 27.90 5.20 -10.62
C ASP A 688 27.38 4.76 -9.23
N PRO A 689 27.94 3.69 -8.63
CA PRO A 689 27.48 3.18 -7.33
C PRO A 689 27.57 4.20 -6.19
N SER A 690 28.46 5.18 -6.27
CA SER A 690 28.75 6.11 -5.16
C SER A 690 27.67 7.16 -4.91
N LYS A 691 26.71 7.35 -5.84
CA LYS A 691 25.77 8.48 -5.82
C LYS A 691 24.37 8.17 -5.28
N GLY A 692 24.03 6.88 -5.14
CA GLY A 692 22.71 6.42 -4.71
C GLY A 692 21.59 6.67 -5.74
N LEU A 693 20.50 5.91 -5.64
CA LEU A 693 19.33 6.08 -6.49
C LEU A 693 18.38 7.11 -5.87
N ARG A 694 18.18 8.24 -6.55
CA ARG A 694 17.05 9.15 -6.28
C ARG A 694 15.87 8.72 -7.14
N PHE A 695 14.83 8.22 -6.49
CA PHE A 695 13.48 8.19 -7.07
C PHE A 695 12.85 9.58 -6.89
N SER A 696 12.17 10.06 -7.92
CA SER A 696 11.50 11.36 -8.01
C SER A 696 10.03 11.17 -8.32
#